data_AF-A0A819SXJ2-F1
#
_entry.id   AF-A0A819SXJ2-F1
#
_cell.length_a   1.000
_cell.length_b   1.000
_cell.length_c   1.000
_cell.angle_alpha   90.00
_cell.angle_beta   90.00
_cell.angle_gamma   90.00
#
_symmetry.space_group_name_H-M   'P 1'
#
loop_
_entity.id
_entity.type
_entity.pdbx_description
1 polymer ?
#
loop_
_entity_poly.entity_id
_entity_poly.type
_entity_poly.pdbx_seq_one_letter_code
_entity_poly.pdbx_strand_id
1 'polypeptide(L)'
;MPQTTARATMNDSDSDDDGIFENIKTLKQEEQRQTSNCAEQYEQHKKMKDKKVKKLERLDEETASRMSECSTLLKDLEKQAEDLKKAQRDRLNLYVQKLEHINTLVQTESSVDINKGELANLEREIKQQEKIQEELKIEEDKIQKELNNFEQIRTKLEEQIIEINQTIVKYQGLLLEAQRKRDESEALMNKLYETIKQLQEEMKQKEKEIDDAIKKERELELELKDLLKQVKQINEMINKLTVIYNDKVAKIERLEKDIEEHETRIQQLEQELAELDDHKKIIDAKIVELKENLRLAQEQNENVDEERKQLEEAKRNLEQQLQALTDESVDKTNRMNRLQQKLDAVNEMFKQVENNIKKLETIQEQQITELKTLQNERDRLENEKNRLTDEAKDLNDQKTAAIQERQAAENEYKQAETKLAELIKKEREDKIQLERAQNEQKRIDDQLQRAESEENQAKTQFRTAKKRLESLESSEGFWSTLESIPVISGLAQTEKNKVNRARIEFDKARDRLETNKNKVTEFKDQLARAKANVTTCKNTYKGTKKDLIFQTNTTQAAKVKFNQCRSNAEQLIENYRSTVRQQQSSEGNLKTISTKLQRVEAQVNTTKADLERLQQEKREHATQISNLKVSFEDMTDEIEKHEKTIERHRQTMKENQDSLTEKNLECQQQKFKVQLLK
;
A
#
# COMPACT_ATOMS: atom_id res chain seq x y z
N MET A 1 -75.02 -134.03 28.13
CA MET A 1 -74.66 -135.47 28.05
C MET A 1 -73.23 -135.59 27.50
N PRO A 2 -72.50 -136.70 27.73
CA PRO A 2 -71.06 -136.84 27.43
C PRO A 2 -70.72 -137.86 26.31
N GLN A 3 -69.40 -138.10 26.09
CA GLN A 3 -68.73 -139.24 25.41
C GLN A 3 -68.72 -139.31 23.84
N THR A 4 -67.68 -139.77 23.07
CA THR A 4 -66.16 -139.75 23.08
C THR A 4 -65.60 -140.61 21.90
N THR A 5 -64.43 -140.47 21.23
CA THR A 5 -63.46 -139.37 20.85
C THR A 5 -62.30 -139.91 19.94
N ALA A 6 -61.84 -139.14 18.92
CA ALA A 6 -60.52 -139.23 18.20
C ALA A 6 -60.22 -140.52 17.36
N ARG A 7 -59.07 -140.77 16.67
CA ARG A 7 -57.73 -140.10 16.51
C ARG A 7 -56.91 -140.61 15.25
N ALA A 8 -56.02 -139.77 14.68
CA ALA A 8 -54.65 -140.08 14.11
C ALA A 8 -54.42 -140.92 12.80
N THR A 9 -53.34 -140.82 11.97
CA THR A 9 -52.17 -139.89 11.67
C THR A 9 -51.33 -140.49 10.48
N MET A 10 -50.35 -139.90 9.74
CA MET A 10 -49.95 -138.54 9.22
C MET A 10 -48.57 -138.62 8.46
N ASN A 11 -48.25 -137.70 7.51
CA ASN A 11 -46.89 -137.32 6.96
C ASN A 11 -46.10 -138.40 6.12
N ASP A 12 -45.00 -138.23 5.33
CA ASP A 12 -44.13 -137.17 4.68
C ASP A 12 -43.09 -137.88 3.71
N SER A 13 -42.13 -137.36 2.88
CA SER A 13 -41.69 -136.05 2.28
C SER A 13 -40.59 -136.22 1.14
N ASP A 14 -40.12 -135.11 0.50
CA ASP A 14 -38.77 -134.79 -0.09
C ASP A 14 -38.22 -135.11 -1.54
N SER A 15 -37.47 -134.11 -2.07
CA SER A 15 -36.22 -134.04 -2.91
C SER A 15 -36.07 -134.44 -4.43
N ASP A 16 -35.66 -133.42 -5.23
CA ASP A 16 -34.44 -133.25 -6.08
C ASP A 16 -34.18 -133.88 -7.49
N ASP A 17 -34.22 -132.99 -8.50
CA ASP A 17 -33.15 -132.49 -9.44
C ASP A 17 -32.60 -133.19 -10.74
N ASP A 18 -32.20 -132.29 -11.66
CA ASP A 18 -31.19 -132.30 -12.77
C ASP A 18 -31.32 -133.18 -14.06
N GLY A 19 -30.68 -132.76 -15.19
CA GLY A 19 -30.77 -133.52 -16.47
C GLY A 19 -30.03 -133.12 -17.78
N ILE A 20 -29.58 -131.87 -17.99
CA ILE A 20 -28.61 -131.44 -19.06
C ILE A 20 -29.02 -131.52 -20.58
N PHE A 21 -28.32 -130.73 -21.39
CA PHE A 21 -28.54 -130.25 -22.77
C PHE A 21 -28.17 -131.21 -23.94
N GLU A 22 -28.70 -130.85 -25.14
CA GLU A 22 -28.23 -131.12 -26.54
C GLU A 22 -28.66 -132.34 -27.40
N ASN A 23 -28.82 -132.03 -28.71
CA ASN A 23 -28.89 -132.85 -29.94
C ASN A 23 -30.02 -133.89 -30.17
N ILE A 24 -31.22 -133.35 -30.43
CA ILE A 24 -32.11 -133.65 -31.59
C ILE A 24 -31.65 -134.77 -32.58
N LYS A 25 -32.29 -135.97 -32.58
CA LYS A 25 -33.14 -136.59 -33.69
C LYS A 25 -33.48 -138.11 -33.53
N THR A 26 -34.80 -138.48 -33.59
CA THR A 26 -35.41 -139.86 -33.81
C THR A 26 -35.42 -140.86 -32.61
N LEU A 27 -36.08 -142.05 -32.56
CA LEU A 27 -36.87 -142.90 -33.52
C LEU A 27 -38.10 -143.64 -32.88
N LYS A 28 -38.33 -144.97 -33.07
CA LYS A 28 -39.57 -145.78 -32.70
C LYS A 28 -39.36 -147.35 -32.66
N GLN A 29 -40.23 -148.13 -31.94
CA GLN A 29 -40.79 -149.53 -32.16
C GLN A 29 -40.58 -150.75 -31.14
N GLU A 30 -41.57 -151.72 -31.10
CA GLU A 30 -41.65 -153.21 -30.66
C GLU A 30 -42.59 -153.75 -29.47
N GLU A 31 -43.26 -154.98 -29.51
CA GLU A 31 -44.41 -155.49 -28.59
C GLU A 31 -44.86 -157.05 -28.54
N GLN A 32 -45.76 -157.55 -27.59
CA GLN A 32 -46.89 -158.60 -27.67
C GLN A 32 -47.00 -160.07 -26.98
N ARG A 33 -48.25 -160.56 -26.58
CA ARG A 33 -48.88 -161.99 -26.42
C ARG A 33 -49.02 -162.75 -25.01
N GLN A 34 -49.87 -163.79 -24.65
CA GLN A 34 -51.10 -164.57 -25.15
C GLN A 34 -52.13 -165.27 -24.12
N THR A 35 -52.51 -166.60 -24.12
CA THR A 35 -53.89 -167.20 -23.74
C THR A 35 -54.06 -168.71 -23.19
N SER A 36 -55.23 -169.17 -22.58
CA SER A 36 -55.57 -170.60 -22.11
C SER A 36 -57.11 -171.01 -21.87
N ASN A 37 -57.53 -172.26 -21.46
CA ASN A 37 -58.97 -172.82 -21.37
C ASN A 37 -59.30 -174.16 -20.53
N CYS A 38 -60.61 -174.61 -20.40
CA CYS A 38 -61.27 -175.97 -20.07
C CYS A 38 -61.64 -176.45 -18.60
N ALA A 39 -62.54 -177.44 -18.24
CA ALA A 39 -63.79 -178.13 -18.76
C ALA A 39 -64.49 -179.22 -17.78
N GLU A 40 -65.72 -179.77 -18.11
CA GLU A 40 -66.39 -181.11 -17.77
C GLU A 40 -67.42 -181.47 -16.59
N GLN A 41 -68.34 -182.47 -16.86
CA GLN A 41 -69.13 -183.49 -16.06
C GLN A 41 -70.52 -183.32 -15.33
N TYR A 42 -71.43 -184.36 -15.38
CA TYR A 42 -72.73 -184.58 -14.62
C TYR A 42 -73.56 -185.88 -14.99
N GLU A 43 -74.36 -186.55 -14.09
CA GLU A 43 -75.60 -187.35 -14.47
C GLU A 43 -76.71 -187.76 -13.39
N GLN A 44 -76.75 -189.00 -12.82
CA GLN A 44 -77.90 -189.92 -13.08
C GLN A 44 -79.11 -190.22 -12.13
N HIS A 45 -79.04 -190.34 -10.79
CA HIS A 45 -80.16 -191.02 -10.06
C HIS A 45 -81.44 -190.16 -9.86
N LYS A 46 -82.64 -190.62 -10.34
CA LYS A 46 -83.75 -189.69 -10.72
C LYS A 46 -85.22 -190.05 -10.36
N LYS A 47 -85.89 -190.92 -11.14
CA LYS A 47 -87.29 -190.70 -11.61
C LYS A 47 -88.43 -190.54 -10.60
N MET A 48 -88.40 -191.19 -9.42
CA MET A 48 -89.48 -191.06 -8.43
C MET A 48 -89.27 -189.89 -7.46
N LYS A 49 -88.03 -189.42 -7.29
CA LYS A 49 -87.72 -188.18 -6.57
C LYS A 49 -88.37 -186.99 -7.29
N ASP A 50 -88.23 -186.95 -8.62
CA ASP A 50 -88.79 -185.93 -9.52
C ASP A 50 -90.29 -185.68 -9.31
N LYS A 51 -91.10 -186.71 -8.97
CA LYS A 51 -92.56 -186.54 -8.81
C LYS A 51 -92.99 -185.85 -7.52
N LYS A 52 -92.23 -185.96 -6.42
CA LYS A 52 -92.47 -185.15 -5.21
C LYS A 52 -91.85 -183.75 -5.30
N VAL A 53 -90.72 -183.64 -6.01
CA VAL A 53 -90.02 -182.38 -6.24
C VAL A 53 -90.86 -181.43 -7.12
N LYS A 54 -91.40 -181.90 -8.26
CA LYS A 54 -92.15 -181.10 -9.25
C LYS A 54 -93.49 -180.46 -8.80
N LYS A 55 -93.92 -180.66 -7.55
CA LYS A 55 -95.06 -179.90 -6.97
C LYS A 55 -94.62 -178.84 -5.95
N LEU A 56 -93.40 -178.93 -5.42
CA LEU A 56 -92.82 -177.88 -4.57
C LEU A 56 -92.20 -176.77 -5.41
N GLU A 57 -91.42 -177.12 -6.45
CA GLU A 57 -90.78 -176.16 -7.37
C GLU A 57 -91.77 -175.11 -7.91
N ARG A 58 -92.97 -175.55 -8.29
CA ARG A 58 -94.04 -174.68 -8.83
C ARG A 58 -94.62 -173.66 -7.84
N LEU A 59 -94.43 -173.83 -6.53
CA LEU A 59 -94.88 -172.85 -5.52
C LEU A 59 -93.78 -171.85 -5.16
N ASP A 60 -92.52 -172.27 -5.18
CA ASP A 60 -91.39 -171.36 -4.99
C ASP A 60 -91.26 -170.39 -6.19
N GLU A 61 -91.46 -170.86 -7.43
CA GLU A 61 -91.46 -170.01 -8.63
C GLU A 61 -92.56 -168.93 -8.61
N GLU A 62 -93.79 -169.29 -8.21
CA GLU A 62 -94.91 -168.33 -8.12
C GLU A 62 -94.71 -167.30 -6.97
N THR A 63 -94.03 -167.71 -5.90
CA THR A 63 -93.69 -166.82 -4.77
C THR A 63 -92.55 -165.86 -5.15
N ALA A 64 -91.53 -166.34 -5.87
CA ALA A 64 -90.39 -165.53 -6.32
C ALA A 64 -90.83 -164.43 -7.32
N SER A 65 -91.75 -164.75 -8.24
CA SER A 65 -92.23 -163.80 -9.24
C SER A 65 -92.89 -162.55 -8.61
N ARG A 66 -93.77 -162.75 -7.63
CA ARG A 66 -94.47 -161.66 -6.93
C ARG A 66 -93.54 -160.75 -6.11
N MET A 67 -92.48 -161.31 -5.53
CA MET A 67 -91.45 -160.52 -4.82
C MET A 67 -90.71 -159.56 -5.76
N SER A 68 -90.61 -159.88 -7.05
CA SER A 68 -89.97 -159.01 -8.05
C SER A 68 -90.79 -157.76 -8.35
N GLU A 69 -92.10 -157.90 -8.59
CA GLU A 69 -92.99 -156.78 -8.95
C GLU A 69 -93.14 -155.74 -7.81
N CYS A 70 -93.16 -156.19 -6.55
CA CYS A 70 -93.22 -155.25 -5.42
C CYS A 70 -91.94 -154.42 -5.26
N SER A 71 -90.79 -154.91 -5.73
CA SER A 71 -89.50 -154.21 -5.62
C SER A 71 -89.32 -153.09 -6.65
N THR A 72 -89.94 -153.21 -7.83
CA THR A 72 -89.93 -152.14 -8.85
C THR A 72 -90.85 -150.99 -8.48
N LEU A 73 -92.09 -151.27 -8.07
CA LEU A 73 -93.08 -150.23 -7.69
C LEU A 73 -92.58 -149.30 -6.57
N LEU A 74 -91.78 -149.81 -5.64
CA LEU A 74 -91.25 -149.03 -4.52
C LEU A 74 -90.24 -147.96 -4.97
N LYS A 75 -89.40 -148.27 -5.97
CA LYS A 75 -88.38 -147.35 -6.51
C LYS A 75 -88.98 -146.20 -7.32
N ASP A 76 -90.07 -146.43 -8.04
CA ASP A 76 -90.72 -145.37 -8.83
C ASP A 76 -91.41 -144.32 -7.93
N LEU A 77 -91.91 -144.73 -6.76
CA LEU A 77 -92.49 -143.81 -5.77
C LEU A 77 -91.42 -142.95 -5.07
N GLU A 78 -90.27 -143.54 -4.70
CA GLU A 78 -89.14 -142.78 -4.14
C GLU A 78 -88.67 -141.67 -5.10
N LYS A 79 -88.63 -141.97 -6.41
CA LYS A 79 -88.23 -141.02 -7.45
C LYS A 79 -89.19 -139.82 -7.55
N GLN A 80 -90.51 -140.07 -7.57
CA GLN A 80 -91.51 -139.00 -7.64
C GLN A 80 -91.46 -138.05 -6.43
N ALA A 81 -91.09 -138.55 -5.25
CA ALA A 81 -90.98 -137.73 -4.05
C ALA A 81 -89.83 -136.70 -4.11
N GLU A 82 -88.73 -137.02 -4.79
CA GLU A 82 -87.53 -136.17 -4.82
C GLU A 82 -87.63 -135.05 -5.88
N ASP A 83 -88.21 -135.34 -7.06
CA ASP A 83 -88.49 -134.34 -8.09
C ASP A 83 -89.43 -133.23 -7.57
N LEU A 84 -90.40 -133.58 -6.72
CA LEU A 84 -91.36 -132.63 -6.14
C LEU A 84 -90.70 -131.69 -5.11
N LYS A 85 -89.75 -132.19 -4.30
CA LYS A 85 -88.93 -131.35 -3.40
C LYS A 85 -88.04 -130.36 -4.16
N LYS A 86 -87.57 -130.74 -5.35
CA LYS A 86 -86.75 -129.86 -6.20
C LYS A 86 -87.58 -128.68 -6.71
N ALA A 87 -88.75 -128.95 -7.28
CA ALA A 87 -89.65 -127.92 -7.82
C ALA A 87 -90.10 -126.88 -6.76
N GLN A 88 -90.30 -127.29 -5.50
CA GLN A 88 -90.57 -126.34 -4.41
C GLN A 88 -89.38 -125.41 -4.10
N ARG A 89 -88.15 -125.94 -4.15
CA ARG A 89 -86.91 -125.20 -3.86
C ARG A 89 -86.67 -124.10 -4.90
N ASP A 90 -86.81 -124.46 -6.18
CA ASP A 90 -86.62 -123.53 -7.30
C ASP A 90 -87.66 -122.40 -7.30
N ARG A 91 -88.92 -122.71 -6.95
CA ARG A 91 -89.99 -121.69 -6.83
C ARG A 91 -89.76 -120.71 -5.68
N LEU A 92 -89.11 -121.11 -4.59
CA LEU A 92 -88.84 -120.23 -3.45
C LEU A 92 -87.74 -119.21 -3.79
N ASN A 93 -86.65 -119.65 -4.43
CA ASN A 93 -85.55 -118.78 -4.85
C ASN A 93 -86.02 -117.64 -5.80
N LEU A 94 -86.97 -117.93 -6.69
CA LEU A 94 -87.54 -116.94 -7.61
C LEU A 94 -88.33 -115.82 -6.89
N TYR A 95 -88.89 -116.08 -5.70
CA TYR A 95 -89.53 -115.04 -4.89
C TYR A 95 -88.52 -114.18 -4.14
N VAL A 96 -87.41 -114.76 -3.65
CA VAL A 96 -86.33 -114.01 -2.99
C VAL A 96 -85.74 -112.98 -3.95
N GLN A 97 -85.33 -113.40 -5.16
CA GLN A 97 -84.75 -112.52 -6.17
C GLN A 97 -85.68 -111.35 -6.57
N LYS A 98 -87.00 -111.58 -6.59
CA LYS A 98 -87.98 -110.52 -6.89
C LYS A 98 -88.10 -109.50 -5.77
N LEU A 99 -88.01 -109.92 -4.51
CA LEU A 99 -88.02 -109.01 -3.35
C LEU A 99 -86.72 -108.21 -3.26
N GLU A 100 -85.58 -108.84 -3.53
CA GLU A 100 -84.28 -108.15 -3.63
C GLU A 100 -84.29 -107.07 -4.70
N HIS A 101 -84.83 -107.37 -5.89
CA HIS A 101 -84.90 -106.38 -6.98
C HIS A 101 -85.84 -105.21 -6.67
N ILE A 102 -86.99 -105.46 -6.04
CA ILE A 102 -87.89 -104.39 -5.56
C ILE A 102 -87.19 -103.51 -4.51
N ASN A 103 -86.41 -104.10 -3.60
CA ASN A 103 -85.65 -103.34 -2.59
C ASN A 103 -84.60 -102.43 -3.24
N THR A 104 -83.87 -102.91 -4.27
CA THR A 104 -82.94 -102.07 -5.03
C THR A 104 -83.62 -100.90 -5.75
N LEU A 105 -84.83 -101.10 -6.28
CA LEU A 105 -85.58 -100.03 -6.95
C LEU A 105 -85.97 -98.92 -5.97
N VAL A 106 -86.51 -99.26 -4.80
CA VAL A 106 -86.85 -98.29 -3.74
C VAL A 106 -85.61 -97.51 -3.26
N GLN A 107 -84.45 -98.17 -3.15
CA GLN A 107 -83.19 -97.50 -2.82
C GLN A 107 -82.74 -96.53 -3.93
N THR A 108 -82.90 -96.87 -5.21
CA THR A 108 -82.60 -95.94 -6.31
C THR A 108 -83.57 -94.77 -6.40
N GLU A 109 -84.86 -94.98 -6.14
CA GLU A 109 -85.88 -93.92 -6.16
C GLU A 109 -85.64 -92.92 -5.02
N SER A 110 -85.37 -93.41 -3.81
CA SER A 110 -84.92 -92.57 -2.67
C SER A 110 -83.63 -91.79 -2.97
N SER A 111 -82.71 -92.36 -3.76
CA SER A 111 -81.46 -91.68 -4.15
C SER A 111 -81.72 -90.58 -5.19
N VAL A 112 -82.66 -90.79 -6.11
CA VAL A 112 -83.04 -89.79 -7.12
C VAL A 112 -83.66 -88.54 -6.46
N ASP A 113 -84.50 -88.71 -5.44
CA ASP A 113 -85.12 -87.56 -4.75
C ASP A 113 -84.15 -86.81 -3.82
N ILE A 114 -83.16 -87.50 -3.23
CA ILE A 114 -82.02 -86.85 -2.55
C ILE A 114 -81.25 -86.00 -3.57
N ASN A 115 -80.87 -86.57 -4.71
CA ASN A 115 -80.10 -85.87 -5.74
C ASN A 115 -80.86 -84.65 -6.32
N LYS A 116 -82.19 -84.71 -6.44
CA LYS A 116 -83.02 -83.53 -6.79
C LYS A 116 -82.94 -82.43 -5.73
N GLY A 117 -82.96 -82.81 -4.45
CA GLY A 117 -82.80 -81.88 -3.33
C GLY A 117 -81.43 -81.19 -3.33
N GLU A 118 -80.36 -81.94 -3.61
CA GLU A 118 -79.00 -81.42 -3.77
C GLU A 118 -78.89 -80.49 -4.98
N LEU A 119 -79.42 -80.87 -6.14
CA LEU A 119 -79.42 -80.04 -7.35
C LEU A 119 -80.19 -78.72 -7.13
N ALA A 120 -81.33 -78.77 -6.44
CA ALA A 120 -82.09 -77.60 -6.03
C ALA A 120 -81.44 -76.77 -4.90
N ASN A 121 -80.44 -77.28 -4.19
CA ASN A 121 -79.55 -76.49 -3.31
C ASN A 121 -78.45 -75.82 -4.15
N LEU A 122 -77.79 -76.56 -5.05
CA LEU A 122 -76.74 -76.04 -5.94
C LEU A 122 -77.24 -74.91 -6.84
N GLU A 123 -78.46 -74.98 -7.37
CA GLU A 123 -79.08 -73.86 -8.12
C GLU A 123 -79.29 -72.59 -7.26
N ARG A 124 -79.48 -72.73 -5.94
CA ARG A 124 -79.57 -71.60 -5.01
C ARG A 124 -78.19 -71.06 -4.66
N GLU A 125 -77.20 -71.92 -4.48
CA GLU A 125 -75.80 -71.52 -4.28
C GLU A 125 -75.23 -70.79 -5.51
N ILE A 126 -75.52 -71.26 -6.73
CA ILE A 126 -75.15 -70.59 -7.99
C ILE A 126 -75.75 -69.18 -8.04
N LYS A 127 -77.06 -69.02 -7.80
CA LYS A 127 -77.71 -67.69 -7.76
C LYS A 127 -77.17 -66.78 -6.65
N GLN A 128 -76.72 -67.36 -5.54
CA GLN A 128 -76.05 -66.61 -4.49
C GLN A 128 -74.63 -66.19 -4.90
N GLN A 129 -73.89 -67.04 -5.64
CA GLN A 129 -72.59 -66.69 -6.20
C GLN A 129 -72.69 -65.65 -7.32
N GLU A 130 -73.70 -65.71 -8.19
CA GLU A 130 -73.98 -64.68 -9.21
C GLU A 130 -74.19 -63.30 -8.55
N LYS A 131 -75.01 -63.25 -7.49
CA LYS A 131 -75.24 -62.03 -6.70
C LYS A 131 -73.97 -61.52 -6.02
N ILE A 132 -73.13 -62.42 -5.49
CA ILE A 132 -71.83 -62.07 -4.91
C ILE A 132 -70.86 -61.53 -5.98
N GLN A 133 -70.85 -62.09 -7.20
CA GLN A 133 -70.03 -61.57 -8.30
C GLN A 133 -70.48 -60.17 -8.74
N GLU A 134 -71.79 -59.89 -8.78
CA GLU A 134 -72.30 -58.56 -9.10
C GLU A 134 -71.99 -57.54 -7.99
N GLU A 135 -72.11 -57.92 -6.72
CA GLU A 135 -71.69 -57.09 -5.58
C GLU A 135 -70.17 -56.83 -5.56
N LEU A 136 -69.34 -57.85 -5.83
CA LEU A 136 -67.89 -57.71 -5.96
C LEU A 136 -67.51 -56.78 -7.12
N LYS A 137 -68.20 -56.88 -8.27
CA LYS A 137 -67.95 -56.03 -9.43
C LYS A 137 -68.32 -54.57 -9.15
N ILE A 138 -69.40 -54.32 -8.40
CA ILE A 138 -69.75 -52.96 -7.94
C ILE A 138 -68.66 -52.41 -7.00
N GLU A 139 -68.05 -53.24 -6.16
CA GLU A 139 -66.94 -52.83 -5.29
C GLU A 139 -65.63 -52.58 -6.06
N GLU A 140 -65.30 -53.43 -7.04
CA GLU A 140 -64.20 -53.23 -7.99
C GLU A 140 -64.37 -51.87 -8.73
N ASP A 141 -65.58 -51.57 -9.18
CA ASP A 141 -65.94 -50.30 -9.81
C ASP A 141 -65.79 -49.10 -8.85
N LYS A 142 -65.93 -49.26 -7.53
CA LYS A 142 -65.63 -48.21 -6.54
C LYS A 142 -64.12 -48.07 -6.34
N ILE A 143 -63.43 -49.19 -6.08
CA ILE A 143 -61.98 -49.23 -5.84
C ILE A 143 -61.23 -48.61 -7.01
N GLN A 144 -61.63 -48.86 -8.26
CA GLN A 144 -61.02 -48.23 -9.43
C GLN A 144 -61.27 -46.71 -9.49
N LYS A 145 -62.45 -46.22 -9.05
CA LYS A 145 -62.74 -44.78 -8.97
C LYS A 145 -61.92 -44.11 -7.85
N GLU A 146 -61.75 -44.78 -6.72
CA GLU A 146 -60.88 -44.31 -5.64
C GLU A 146 -59.40 -44.31 -6.04
N LEU A 147 -58.92 -45.37 -6.70
CA LEU A 147 -57.57 -45.46 -7.25
C LEU A 147 -57.27 -44.28 -8.20
N ASN A 148 -58.18 -44.02 -9.16
CA ASN A 148 -58.06 -42.90 -10.10
C ASN A 148 -58.06 -41.54 -9.38
N ASN A 149 -58.79 -41.40 -8.27
CA ASN A 149 -58.78 -40.19 -7.44
C ASN A 149 -57.47 -40.04 -6.65
N PHE A 150 -56.95 -41.13 -6.06
CA PHE A 150 -55.64 -41.13 -5.40
C PHE A 150 -54.50 -40.84 -6.38
N GLU A 151 -54.58 -41.31 -7.62
CA GLU A 151 -53.61 -40.98 -8.67
C GLU A 151 -53.66 -39.48 -9.04
N GLN A 152 -54.85 -38.90 -9.22
CA GLN A 152 -54.99 -37.45 -9.42
C GLN A 152 -54.52 -36.59 -8.23
N ILE A 153 -54.66 -37.10 -7.00
CA ILE A 153 -54.10 -36.46 -5.79
C ILE A 153 -52.58 -36.57 -5.81
N ARG A 154 -52.03 -37.73 -6.15
CA ARG A 154 -50.59 -37.98 -6.27
C ARG A 154 -49.95 -37.05 -7.29
N THR A 155 -50.51 -36.90 -8.49
CA THR A 155 -49.96 -35.98 -9.52
C THR A 155 -49.89 -34.54 -9.02
N LYS A 156 -50.93 -34.05 -8.33
CA LYS A 156 -50.94 -32.70 -7.74
C LYS A 156 -49.90 -32.52 -6.64
N LEU A 157 -49.63 -33.57 -5.86
CA LEU A 157 -48.56 -33.57 -4.86
C LEU A 157 -47.18 -33.60 -5.52
N GLU A 158 -46.99 -34.35 -6.61
CA GLU A 158 -45.74 -34.37 -7.40
C GLU A 158 -45.48 -33.00 -8.05
N GLU A 159 -46.50 -32.34 -8.60
CA GLU A 159 -46.43 -30.94 -9.09
C GLU A 159 -46.01 -29.96 -7.98
N GLN A 160 -46.64 -30.04 -6.80
CA GLN A 160 -46.28 -29.21 -5.64
C GLN A 160 -44.85 -29.46 -5.15
N ILE A 161 -44.40 -30.72 -5.14
CA ILE A 161 -43.01 -31.08 -4.79
C ILE A 161 -42.03 -30.46 -5.81
N ILE A 162 -42.37 -30.41 -7.09
CA ILE A 162 -41.55 -29.75 -8.12
C ILE A 162 -41.47 -28.23 -7.87
N GLU A 163 -42.59 -27.56 -7.59
CA GLU A 163 -42.61 -26.11 -7.28
C GLU A 163 -41.81 -25.77 -6.00
N ILE A 164 -41.95 -26.60 -4.96
CA ILE A 164 -41.17 -26.49 -3.72
C ILE A 164 -39.69 -26.68 -4.00
N ASN A 165 -39.29 -27.68 -4.79
CA ASN A 165 -37.88 -27.93 -5.13
C ASN A 165 -37.26 -26.78 -5.96
N GLN A 166 -37.99 -26.23 -6.94
CA GLN A 166 -37.55 -25.03 -7.67
C GLN A 166 -37.36 -23.84 -6.73
N THR A 167 -38.26 -23.69 -5.75
CA THR A 167 -38.19 -22.64 -4.73
C THR A 167 -36.99 -22.84 -3.79
N ILE A 168 -36.68 -24.08 -3.38
CA ILE A 168 -35.50 -24.41 -2.58
C ILE A 168 -34.21 -24.06 -3.33
N VAL A 169 -34.07 -24.47 -4.60
CA VAL A 169 -32.90 -24.17 -5.43
C VAL A 169 -32.70 -22.65 -5.58
N LYS A 170 -33.78 -21.90 -5.77
CA LYS A 170 -33.75 -20.42 -5.81
C LYS A 170 -33.24 -19.81 -4.50
N TYR A 171 -33.71 -20.29 -3.35
CA TYR A 171 -33.23 -19.81 -2.05
C TYR A 171 -31.79 -20.22 -1.74
N GLN A 172 -31.35 -21.41 -2.16
CA GLN A 172 -29.95 -21.84 -2.06
C GLN A 172 -29.02 -20.92 -2.88
N GLY A 173 -29.41 -20.54 -4.10
CA GLY A 173 -28.66 -19.58 -4.90
C GLY A 173 -28.54 -18.20 -4.25
N LEU A 174 -29.64 -17.69 -3.68
CA LEU A 174 -29.63 -16.42 -2.93
C LEU A 174 -28.78 -16.49 -1.65
N LEU A 175 -28.78 -17.63 -0.95
CA LEU A 175 -27.96 -17.85 0.24
C LEU A 175 -26.46 -17.84 -0.11
N LEU A 176 -26.07 -18.51 -1.20
CA LEU A 176 -24.69 -18.51 -1.71
C LEU A 176 -24.23 -17.10 -2.14
N GLU A 177 -25.11 -16.32 -2.78
CA GLU A 177 -24.79 -14.93 -3.14
C GLU A 177 -24.64 -14.03 -1.90
N ALA A 178 -25.46 -14.24 -0.87
CA ALA A 178 -25.35 -13.54 0.41
C ALA A 178 -24.08 -13.92 1.19
N GLN A 179 -23.69 -15.19 1.19
CA GLN A 179 -22.42 -15.67 1.74
C GLN A 179 -21.24 -15.01 1.03
N ARG A 180 -21.19 -15.04 -0.32
CA ARG A 180 -20.08 -14.42 -1.07
C ARG A 180 -19.92 -12.92 -0.77
N LYS A 181 -21.03 -12.19 -0.64
CA LYS A 181 -21.02 -10.76 -0.26
C LYS A 181 -20.58 -10.51 1.18
N ARG A 182 -20.88 -11.43 2.10
CA ARG A 182 -20.32 -11.41 3.45
C ARG A 182 -18.80 -11.59 3.38
N ASP A 183 -18.32 -12.60 2.69
CA ASP A 183 -16.89 -12.93 2.62
C ASP A 183 -16.08 -11.79 1.97
N GLU A 184 -16.61 -11.17 0.90
CA GLU A 184 -16.08 -9.93 0.31
C GLU A 184 -16.01 -8.77 1.32
N SER A 185 -17.04 -8.61 2.16
CA SER A 185 -17.09 -7.58 3.19
C SER A 185 -16.12 -7.85 4.35
N GLU A 186 -15.94 -9.12 4.73
CA GLU A 186 -15.03 -9.57 5.77
C GLU A 186 -13.57 -9.39 5.33
N ALA A 187 -13.25 -9.69 4.07
CA ALA A 187 -11.95 -9.40 3.45
C ALA A 187 -11.65 -7.89 3.38
N LEU A 188 -12.64 -7.05 3.04
CA LEU A 188 -12.49 -5.59 3.07
C LEU A 188 -12.28 -5.06 4.50
N MET A 189 -12.99 -5.61 5.49
CA MET A 189 -12.83 -5.23 6.89
C MET A 189 -11.42 -5.56 7.41
N ASN A 190 -10.91 -6.76 7.11
CA ASN A 190 -9.55 -7.16 7.47
C ASN A 190 -8.49 -6.26 6.81
N LYS A 191 -8.68 -5.85 5.55
CA LYS A 191 -7.79 -4.89 4.86
C LYS A 191 -7.81 -3.49 5.49
N LEU A 192 -8.97 -3.03 5.97
CA LEU A 192 -9.10 -1.79 6.72
C LEU A 192 -8.39 -1.88 8.08
N TYR A 193 -8.51 -2.99 8.80
CA TYR A 193 -7.78 -3.18 10.06
C TYR A 193 -6.25 -3.14 9.89
N GLU A 194 -5.71 -3.81 8.86
CA GLU A 194 -4.28 -3.71 8.54
C GLU A 194 -3.86 -2.27 8.19
N THR A 195 -4.68 -1.55 7.42
CA THR A 195 -4.39 -0.13 7.06
C THR A 195 -4.39 0.77 8.30
N ILE A 196 -5.37 0.60 9.21
CA ILE A 196 -5.45 1.36 10.48
C ILE A 196 -4.22 1.08 11.36
N LYS A 197 -3.82 -0.19 11.47
CA LYS A 197 -2.65 -0.62 12.24
C LYS A 197 -1.33 -0.04 11.68
N GLN A 198 -1.19 0.02 10.35
CA GLN A 198 -0.04 0.66 9.70
C GLN A 198 0.01 2.17 9.99
N LEU A 199 -1.11 2.88 9.83
CA LEU A 199 -1.21 4.32 10.14
C LEU A 199 -0.95 4.63 11.63
N GLN A 200 -1.38 3.76 12.55
CA GLN A 200 -1.09 3.90 13.98
C GLN A 200 0.42 3.76 14.29
N GLU A 201 1.15 2.90 13.58
CA GLU A 201 2.59 2.75 13.79
C GLU A 201 3.39 3.91 13.14
N GLU A 202 2.94 4.40 11.97
CA GLU A 202 3.46 5.63 11.36
C GLU A 202 3.25 6.86 12.27
N MET A 203 2.09 6.97 12.92
CA MET A 203 1.81 8.03 13.90
C MET A 203 2.80 8.00 15.07
N LYS A 204 3.00 6.85 15.75
CA LYS A 204 3.96 6.72 16.85
C LYS A 204 5.38 7.12 16.44
N GLN A 205 5.79 6.71 15.23
CA GLN A 205 7.11 7.06 14.70
C GLN A 205 7.24 8.57 14.46
N LYS A 206 6.17 9.25 14.01
CA LYS A 206 6.13 10.71 13.86
C LYS A 206 6.05 11.46 15.18
N GLU A 207 5.32 10.94 16.17
CA GLU A 207 5.31 11.46 17.55
C GLU A 207 6.74 11.44 18.14
N LYS A 208 7.46 10.33 17.97
CA LYS A 208 8.87 10.20 18.41
C LYS A 208 9.80 11.19 17.69
N GLU A 209 9.65 11.37 16.38
CA GLU A 209 10.43 12.36 15.62
C GLU A 209 10.18 13.80 16.12
N ILE A 210 8.96 14.12 16.55
CA ILE A 210 8.61 15.40 17.16
C ILE A 210 9.26 15.55 18.54
N ASP A 211 9.19 14.52 19.40
CA ASP A 211 9.84 14.53 20.72
C ASP A 211 11.37 14.72 20.63
N ASP A 212 12.02 14.06 19.68
CA ASP A 212 13.46 14.19 19.45
C ASP A 212 13.83 15.57 18.85
N ALA A 213 12.94 16.17 18.04
CA ALA A 213 13.10 17.55 17.58
C ALA A 213 12.96 18.58 18.73
N ILE A 214 11.98 18.41 19.63
CA ILE A 214 11.75 19.29 20.79
C ILE A 214 12.93 19.24 21.78
N LYS A 215 13.58 18.09 21.95
CA LYS A 215 14.83 17.99 22.74
C LYS A 215 15.92 18.85 22.12
N LYS A 216 16.15 18.70 20.81
CA LYS A 216 17.18 19.43 20.08
C LYS A 216 16.93 20.94 20.03
N GLU A 217 15.68 21.37 19.96
CA GLU A 217 15.29 22.77 20.08
C GLU A 217 15.74 23.35 21.43
N ARG A 218 15.45 22.66 22.55
CA ARG A 218 15.88 23.07 23.89
C ARG A 218 17.40 23.06 24.11
N GLU A 219 18.10 22.13 23.48
CA GLU A 219 19.57 22.11 23.47
C GLU A 219 20.13 23.38 22.80
N LEU A 220 19.58 23.75 21.64
CA LEU A 220 19.95 24.97 20.91
C LEU A 220 19.54 26.26 21.65
N GLU A 221 18.40 26.28 22.36
CA GLU A 221 18.02 27.40 23.24
C GLU A 221 19.04 27.62 24.36
N LEU A 222 19.57 26.54 24.94
CA LEU A 222 20.59 26.61 25.99
C LEU A 222 21.94 27.11 25.46
N GLU A 223 22.39 26.59 24.30
CA GLU A 223 23.60 27.09 23.62
C GLU A 223 23.48 28.58 23.28
N LEU A 224 22.35 29.00 22.70
CA LEU A 224 22.10 30.40 22.32
C LEU A 224 22.08 31.33 23.54
N LYS A 225 21.55 30.86 24.68
CA LYS A 225 21.54 31.60 25.95
C LYS A 225 22.94 31.81 26.53
N ASP A 226 23.83 30.82 26.44
CA ASP A 226 25.23 30.97 26.88
C ASP A 226 26.07 31.77 25.88
N LEU A 227 25.81 31.69 24.57
CA LEU A 227 26.39 32.59 23.57
C LEU A 227 26.02 34.06 23.83
N LEU A 228 24.75 34.37 24.15
CA LEU A 228 24.31 35.71 24.54
C LEU A 228 25.01 36.22 25.81
N LYS A 229 25.36 35.31 26.74
CA LYS A 229 26.14 35.63 27.95
C LYS A 229 27.60 35.94 27.63
N GLN A 230 28.23 35.18 26.73
CA GLN A 230 29.58 35.47 26.23
C GLN A 230 29.63 36.81 25.49
N VAL A 231 28.66 37.12 24.62
CA VAL A 231 28.57 38.41 23.91
C VAL A 231 28.48 39.59 24.89
N LYS A 232 27.74 39.46 25.99
CA LYS A 232 27.70 40.49 27.05
C LYS A 232 29.07 40.69 27.70
N GLN A 233 29.76 39.61 28.06
CA GLN A 233 31.12 39.68 28.64
C GLN A 233 32.13 40.31 27.67
N ILE A 234 32.02 40.02 26.37
CA ILE A 234 32.85 40.63 25.33
C ILE A 234 32.58 42.14 25.23
N ASN A 235 31.32 42.59 25.22
CA ASN A 235 30.97 44.02 25.23
C ASN A 235 31.46 44.73 26.50
N GLU A 236 31.36 44.11 27.67
CA GLU A 236 31.94 44.65 28.92
C GLU A 236 33.46 44.78 28.86
N MET A 237 34.14 43.85 28.17
CA MET A 237 35.60 43.91 27.97
C MET A 237 35.98 44.98 26.93
N ILE A 238 35.24 45.10 25.84
CA ILE A 238 35.41 46.17 24.85
C ILE A 238 35.28 47.53 25.51
N ASN A 239 34.22 47.77 26.30
CA ASN A 239 34.02 49.03 27.00
C ASN A 239 35.20 49.39 27.94
N LYS A 240 35.76 48.39 28.65
CA LYS A 240 36.96 48.58 29.49
C LYS A 240 38.20 48.92 28.65
N LEU A 241 38.38 48.27 27.51
CA LEU A 241 39.47 48.55 26.58
C LEU A 241 39.34 49.94 25.93
N THR A 242 38.12 50.41 25.62
CA THR A 242 37.86 51.77 25.12
C THR A 242 38.25 52.83 26.15
N VAL A 243 37.94 52.64 27.43
CA VAL A 243 38.39 53.56 28.50
C VAL A 243 39.91 53.60 28.58
N ILE A 244 40.56 52.43 28.60
CA ILE A 244 42.04 52.33 28.63
C ILE A 244 42.67 52.99 27.39
N TYR A 245 42.07 52.81 26.20
CA TYR A 245 42.53 53.45 24.97
C TYR A 245 42.46 54.98 25.05
N ASN A 246 41.32 55.52 25.50
CA ASN A 246 41.15 56.97 25.66
C ASN A 246 42.14 57.55 26.70
N ASP A 247 42.39 56.87 27.81
CA ASP A 247 43.41 57.26 28.80
C ASP A 247 44.84 57.25 28.23
N LYS A 248 45.12 56.40 27.23
CA LYS A 248 46.41 56.37 26.52
C LYS A 248 46.53 57.52 25.53
N VAL A 249 45.50 57.79 24.73
CA VAL A 249 45.45 58.95 23.82
C VAL A 249 45.63 60.24 24.62
N ALA A 250 44.85 60.44 25.68
CA ALA A 250 44.96 61.59 26.57
C ALA A 250 46.26 61.65 27.40
N LYS A 251 47.16 60.65 27.30
CA LYS A 251 48.54 60.73 27.79
C LYS A 251 49.52 61.07 26.67
N ILE A 252 49.29 60.59 25.44
CA ILE A 252 50.09 60.94 24.26
C ILE A 252 49.99 62.45 24.00
N GLU A 253 48.77 63.00 23.95
CA GLU A 253 48.50 64.45 23.76
C GLU A 253 49.25 65.34 24.77
N ARG A 254 49.48 64.84 26.00
CA ARG A 254 50.26 65.55 27.02
C ARG A 254 51.77 65.46 26.77
N LEU A 255 52.27 64.28 26.40
CA LEU A 255 53.68 64.10 26.08
C LEU A 255 54.10 64.84 24.80
N GLU A 256 53.20 64.95 23.81
CA GLU A 256 53.42 65.75 22.61
C GLU A 256 53.58 67.24 22.96
N LYS A 257 52.74 67.77 23.86
CA LYS A 257 52.87 69.13 24.38
C LYS A 257 54.13 69.34 25.25
N ASP A 258 54.50 68.36 26.08
CA ASP A 258 55.74 68.41 26.85
C ASP A 258 56.97 68.44 25.92
N ILE A 259 56.89 67.80 24.75
CA ILE A 259 57.92 67.85 23.70
C ILE A 259 57.98 69.23 23.03
N GLU A 260 56.86 69.84 22.64
CA GLU A 260 56.84 71.20 22.07
C GLU A 260 57.46 72.25 23.02
N GLU A 261 57.19 72.14 24.33
CA GLU A 261 57.81 73.02 25.35
C GLU A 261 59.32 72.79 25.48
N HIS A 262 59.79 71.54 25.37
CA HIS A 262 61.21 71.21 25.38
C HIS A 262 61.94 71.64 24.10
N GLU A 263 61.37 71.44 22.91
CA GLU A 263 61.92 71.93 21.64
C GLU A 263 62.06 73.46 21.66
N THR A 264 61.04 74.16 22.17
CA THR A 264 61.07 75.62 22.36
C THR A 264 62.22 76.06 23.30
N ARG A 265 62.51 75.31 24.37
CA ARG A 265 63.64 75.62 25.27
C ARG A 265 65.00 75.24 24.67
N ILE A 266 65.07 74.22 23.82
CA ILE A 266 66.30 73.88 23.07
C ILE A 266 66.67 75.02 22.13
N GLN A 267 65.73 75.55 21.34
CA GLN A 267 65.96 76.68 20.44
C GLN A 267 66.49 77.93 21.18
N GLN A 268 65.98 78.20 22.39
CA GLN A 268 66.50 79.27 23.25
C GLN A 268 67.93 79.00 23.73
N LEU A 269 68.25 77.76 24.11
CA LEU A 269 69.60 77.36 24.55
C LEU A 269 70.62 77.39 23.39
N GLU A 270 70.20 77.05 22.18
CA GLU A 270 71.02 77.19 20.97
C GLU A 270 71.34 78.66 20.66
N GLN A 271 70.38 79.56 20.88
CA GLN A 271 70.61 81.01 20.79
C GLN A 271 71.54 81.53 21.90
N GLU A 272 71.32 81.12 23.16
CA GLU A 272 72.20 81.44 24.30
C GLU A 272 73.66 80.96 24.05
N LEU A 273 73.84 79.80 23.41
CA LEU A 273 75.15 79.25 23.04
C LEU A 273 75.82 80.02 21.89
N ALA A 274 75.07 80.49 20.90
CA ALA A 274 75.61 81.33 19.83
C ALA A 274 76.18 82.66 20.37
N GLU A 275 75.43 83.32 21.26
CA GLU A 275 75.89 84.54 21.95
C GLU A 275 77.13 84.28 22.83
N LEU A 276 77.24 83.11 23.46
CA LEU A 276 78.42 82.71 24.22
C LEU A 276 79.65 82.42 23.36
N ASP A 277 79.50 81.83 22.17
CA ASP A 277 80.66 81.61 21.29
C ASP A 277 81.15 82.91 20.64
N ASP A 278 80.27 83.90 20.38
CA ASP A 278 80.71 85.24 19.97
C ASP A 278 81.42 86.00 21.11
N HIS A 279 80.94 85.90 22.36
CA HIS A 279 81.70 86.39 23.52
C HIS A 279 83.06 85.69 23.66
N LYS A 280 83.14 84.39 23.38
CA LYS A 280 84.41 83.64 23.37
C LYS A 280 85.37 84.15 22.29
N LYS A 281 84.90 84.37 21.05
CA LYS A 281 85.71 84.97 19.97
C LYS A 281 86.30 86.33 20.40
N ILE A 282 85.51 87.17 21.08
CA ILE A 282 85.96 88.47 21.61
C ILE A 282 87.04 88.30 22.70
N ILE A 283 86.89 87.31 23.58
CA ILE A 283 87.89 86.99 24.62
C ILE A 283 89.18 86.44 24.00
N ASP A 284 89.09 85.50 23.06
CA ASP A 284 90.25 84.91 22.39
C ASP A 284 91.06 85.96 21.62
N ALA A 285 90.39 86.90 20.92
CA ALA A 285 91.05 88.06 20.31
C ALA A 285 91.81 88.93 21.33
N LYS A 286 91.24 89.10 22.53
CA LYS A 286 91.86 89.88 23.62
C LYS A 286 93.01 89.15 24.31
N ILE A 287 93.00 87.81 24.30
CA ILE A 287 94.12 86.97 24.73
C ILE A 287 95.29 87.08 23.74
N VAL A 288 95.02 87.21 22.43
CA VAL A 288 96.06 87.50 21.42
C VAL A 288 96.67 88.88 21.64
N GLU A 289 95.85 89.92 21.85
CA GLU A 289 96.30 91.28 22.16
C GLU A 289 97.19 91.33 23.42
N LEU A 290 96.80 90.65 24.50
CA LEU A 290 97.59 90.61 25.74
C LEU A 290 98.90 89.82 25.62
N LYS A 291 98.96 88.78 24.77
CA LYS A 291 100.19 88.01 24.52
C LYS A 291 101.24 88.84 23.77
N GLU A 292 100.83 89.66 22.80
CA GLU A 292 101.76 90.52 22.06
C GLU A 292 102.33 91.65 22.95
N ASN A 293 101.50 92.23 23.82
CA ASN A 293 101.95 93.20 24.83
C ASN A 293 102.96 92.59 25.84
N LEU A 294 102.82 91.29 26.17
CA LEU A 294 103.79 90.59 27.01
C LEU A 294 105.11 90.34 26.26
N ARG A 295 105.05 89.97 24.98
CA ARG A 295 106.22 89.73 24.12
C ARG A 295 107.15 90.94 24.07
N LEU A 296 106.59 92.12 23.78
CA LEU A 296 107.31 93.40 23.69
C LEU A 296 107.98 93.82 25.01
N ALA A 297 107.48 93.36 26.16
CA ALA A 297 108.06 93.67 27.48
C ALA A 297 109.25 92.77 27.84
N GLN A 298 109.34 91.57 27.26
CA GLN A 298 110.49 90.65 27.46
C GLN A 298 111.63 91.00 26.48
N GLU A 299 111.27 91.38 25.25
CA GLU A 299 112.16 91.74 24.13
C GLU A 299 113.08 92.96 24.40
N GLN A 300 112.86 93.71 25.49
CA GLN A 300 113.72 94.85 25.88
C GLN A 300 114.83 94.50 26.90
N ASN A 301 114.81 93.32 27.55
CA ASN A 301 115.63 93.10 28.76
C ASN A 301 116.74 92.05 28.61
N GLU A 302 116.76 91.26 27.53
CA GLU A 302 117.84 90.32 27.17
C GLU A 302 118.76 90.87 26.06
N ASN A 303 118.40 92.03 25.51
CA ASN A 303 118.80 92.54 24.20
C ASN A 303 120.15 93.33 24.21
N VAL A 304 121.13 92.88 24.99
CA VAL A 304 122.46 93.54 25.11
C VAL A 304 123.64 92.56 25.19
N ASP A 305 123.54 91.45 25.94
CA ASP A 305 124.68 90.52 26.15
C ASP A 305 124.66 89.27 25.25
N GLU A 306 123.49 88.80 24.79
CA GLU A 306 123.39 87.54 24.04
C GLU A 306 123.50 87.68 22.51
N GLU A 307 123.29 88.90 21.96
CA GLU A 307 123.48 89.22 20.52
C GLU A 307 124.84 88.74 19.98
N ARG A 308 125.86 88.76 20.84
CA ARG A 308 127.25 88.47 20.47
C ARG A 308 127.59 86.97 20.39
N LYS A 309 126.68 86.06 20.79
CA LYS A 309 126.88 84.60 20.63
C LYS A 309 125.99 83.96 19.57
N GLN A 310 124.73 84.39 19.46
CA GLN A 310 123.72 83.66 18.69
C GLN A 310 123.97 83.65 17.16
N LEU A 311 124.82 84.55 16.67
CA LEU A 311 125.02 84.80 15.24
C LEU A 311 125.78 83.68 14.48
N GLU A 312 126.56 82.82 15.15
CA GLU A 312 127.07 81.58 14.53
C GLU A 312 126.04 80.43 14.53
N GLU A 313 125.20 80.35 15.56
CA GLU A 313 124.29 79.21 15.77
C GLU A 313 123.02 79.32 14.90
N ALA A 314 122.56 80.55 14.64
CA ALA A 314 121.42 80.83 13.76
C ALA A 314 121.53 80.18 12.37
N LYS A 315 122.75 80.12 11.80
CA LYS A 315 123.00 79.52 10.49
C LYS A 315 122.65 78.02 10.45
N ARG A 316 122.83 77.30 11.55
CA ARG A 316 122.63 75.84 11.63
C ARG A 316 121.18 75.44 11.95
N ASN A 317 120.40 76.37 12.50
CA ASN A 317 119.02 76.14 12.93
C ASN A 317 118.02 76.27 11.76
N LEU A 318 118.26 77.22 10.85
CA LEU A 318 117.44 77.41 9.64
C LEU A 318 117.40 76.17 8.72
N GLU A 319 118.50 75.42 8.61
CA GLU A 319 118.56 74.17 7.83
C GLU A 319 117.66 73.06 8.42
N GLN A 320 117.39 73.07 9.73
CA GLN A 320 116.51 72.08 10.38
C GLN A 320 115.02 72.45 10.29
N GLN A 321 114.70 73.75 10.38
CA GLN A 321 113.31 74.23 10.30
C GLN A 321 112.68 74.00 8.91
N LEU A 322 113.47 74.10 7.84
CA LEU A 322 113.02 73.82 6.47
C LEU A 322 112.63 72.36 6.22
N GLN A 323 113.30 71.41 6.88
CA GLN A 323 112.93 70.00 6.79
C GLN A 323 111.58 69.74 7.49
N ALA A 324 111.41 70.24 8.73
CA ALA A 324 110.19 70.04 9.50
C ALA A 324 108.91 70.59 8.81
N LEU A 325 108.99 71.80 8.21
CA LEU A 325 107.88 72.38 7.45
C LEU A 325 107.57 71.61 6.15
N THR A 326 108.57 70.96 5.55
CA THR A 326 108.37 70.10 4.38
C THR A 326 107.62 68.82 4.77
N ASP A 327 108.00 68.19 5.90
CA ASP A 327 107.36 66.97 6.39
C ASP A 327 105.93 67.22 6.88
N GLU A 328 105.64 68.36 7.53
CA GLU A 328 104.28 68.74 7.94
C GLU A 328 103.35 68.96 6.72
N SER A 329 103.85 69.60 5.66
CA SER A 329 103.09 69.79 4.42
C SER A 329 102.69 68.46 3.76
N VAL A 330 103.58 67.47 3.81
CA VAL A 330 103.31 66.11 3.31
C VAL A 330 102.25 65.39 4.14
N ASP A 331 102.25 65.50 5.49
CA ASP A 331 101.17 64.90 6.29
C ASP A 331 99.81 65.59 6.07
N LYS A 332 99.78 66.94 5.98
CA LYS A 332 98.53 67.65 5.63
C LYS A 332 97.99 67.27 4.26
N THR A 333 98.86 67.08 3.26
CA THR A 333 98.47 66.56 1.94
C THR A 333 97.89 65.14 2.04
N ASN A 334 98.51 64.26 2.84
CA ASN A 334 97.98 62.91 3.09
C ASN A 334 96.64 62.92 3.85
N ARG A 335 96.43 63.89 4.75
CA ARG A 335 95.18 64.11 5.48
C ARG A 335 94.06 64.63 4.57
N MET A 336 94.38 65.54 3.64
CA MET A 336 93.49 66.02 2.58
C MET A 336 93.02 64.87 1.67
N ASN A 337 93.94 64.03 1.19
CA ASN A 337 93.60 62.84 0.41
C ASN A 337 92.66 61.88 1.16
N ARG A 338 92.82 61.73 2.48
CA ARG A 338 91.91 60.93 3.33
C ARG A 338 90.54 61.57 3.54
N LEU A 339 90.41 62.90 3.49
CA LEU A 339 89.09 63.55 3.50
C LEU A 339 88.41 63.46 2.14
N GLN A 340 89.13 63.59 1.02
CA GLN A 340 88.56 63.37 -0.31
C GLN A 340 87.93 61.97 -0.42
N GLN A 341 88.65 60.93 -0.02
CA GLN A 341 88.13 59.55 -0.01
C GLN A 341 86.88 59.37 0.87
N LYS A 342 86.75 60.10 1.98
CA LYS A 342 85.53 60.12 2.79
C LYS A 342 84.39 60.86 2.12
N LEU A 343 84.67 62.02 1.51
CA LEU A 343 83.68 62.82 0.78
C LEU A 343 83.12 62.03 -0.40
N ASP A 344 83.96 61.33 -1.16
CA ASP A 344 83.56 60.47 -2.27
C ASP A 344 82.69 59.29 -1.79
N ALA A 345 83.05 58.65 -0.67
CA ALA A 345 82.27 57.55 -0.09
C ALA A 345 80.87 58.01 0.38
N VAL A 346 80.77 59.14 1.08
CA VAL A 346 79.46 59.69 1.53
C VAL A 346 78.63 60.18 0.34
N ASN A 347 79.25 60.75 -0.69
CA ASN A 347 78.56 61.10 -1.94
C ASN A 347 77.94 59.87 -2.64
N GLU A 348 78.61 58.72 -2.65
CA GLU A 348 78.06 57.51 -3.25
C GLU A 348 76.93 56.89 -2.39
N MET A 349 77.08 56.90 -1.06
CA MET A 349 75.97 56.55 -0.15
C MET A 349 74.75 57.45 -0.36
N PHE A 350 74.94 58.76 -0.52
CA PHE A 350 73.87 59.72 -0.79
C PHE A 350 73.11 59.39 -2.08
N LYS A 351 73.81 59.08 -3.20
CA LYS A 351 73.18 58.61 -4.45
C LYS A 351 72.43 57.30 -4.25
N GLN A 352 72.94 56.39 -3.44
CA GLN A 352 72.32 55.10 -3.17
C GLN A 352 71.01 55.27 -2.39
N VAL A 353 70.99 56.16 -1.39
CA VAL A 353 69.77 56.56 -0.66
C VAL A 353 68.76 57.25 -1.60
N GLU A 354 69.18 58.20 -2.44
CA GLU A 354 68.28 58.83 -3.42
C GLU A 354 67.64 57.83 -4.40
N ASN A 355 68.39 56.83 -4.86
CA ASN A 355 67.88 55.77 -5.73
C ASN A 355 66.94 54.79 -5.01
N ASN A 356 67.06 54.66 -3.68
CA ASN A 356 66.14 53.84 -2.89
C ASN A 356 64.84 54.60 -2.57
N ILE A 357 64.93 55.91 -2.28
CA ILE A 357 63.76 56.79 -2.12
C ILE A 357 62.87 56.73 -3.38
N LYS A 358 63.43 56.96 -4.57
CA LYS A 358 62.68 56.92 -5.85
C LYS A 358 61.95 55.60 -6.11
N LYS A 359 62.54 54.47 -5.69
CA LYS A 359 61.89 53.16 -5.80
C LYS A 359 60.71 53.02 -4.83
N LEU A 360 60.86 53.48 -3.59
CA LEU A 360 59.79 53.44 -2.59
C LEU A 360 58.66 54.41 -2.92
N GLU A 361 58.95 55.60 -3.46
CA GLU A 361 57.96 56.53 -4.02
C GLU A 361 57.13 55.83 -5.12
N THR A 362 57.80 55.16 -6.07
CA THR A 362 57.13 54.40 -7.14
C THR A 362 56.25 53.26 -6.59
N ILE A 363 56.72 52.54 -5.56
CA ILE A 363 55.96 51.46 -4.90
C ILE A 363 54.74 52.03 -4.15
N GLN A 364 54.92 53.16 -3.46
CA GLN A 364 53.86 53.83 -2.71
C GLN A 364 52.74 54.33 -3.64
N GLU A 365 53.07 54.92 -4.80
CA GLU A 365 52.08 55.32 -5.81
C GLU A 365 51.28 54.13 -6.35
N GLN A 366 51.93 52.99 -6.59
CA GLN A 366 51.27 51.76 -7.03
C GLN A 366 50.30 51.23 -5.95
N GLN A 367 50.75 51.13 -4.70
CA GLN A 367 49.91 50.68 -3.59
C GLN A 367 48.74 51.64 -3.29
N ILE A 368 48.95 52.96 -3.36
CA ILE A 368 47.87 53.96 -3.24
C ILE A 368 46.85 53.82 -4.38
N THR A 369 47.31 53.45 -5.58
CA THR A 369 46.42 53.17 -6.72
C THR A 369 45.62 51.88 -6.50
N GLU A 370 46.23 50.82 -5.96
CA GLU A 370 45.54 49.58 -5.58
C GLU A 370 44.53 49.80 -4.44
N LEU A 371 44.83 50.63 -3.44
CA LEU A 371 43.86 51.00 -2.40
C LEU A 371 42.61 51.66 -3.01
N LYS A 372 42.78 52.60 -3.95
CA LYS A 372 41.66 53.26 -4.62
C LYS A 372 40.82 52.30 -5.45
N THR A 373 41.42 51.33 -6.15
CA THR A 373 40.64 50.33 -6.91
C THR A 373 39.90 49.37 -5.98
N LEU A 374 40.53 48.89 -4.91
CA LEU A 374 39.89 48.03 -3.91
C LEU A 374 38.77 48.75 -3.12
N GLN A 375 38.91 50.04 -2.83
CA GLN A 375 37.85 50.85 -2.22
C GLN A 375 36.67 51.03 -3.17
N ASN A 376 36.91 51.39 -4.44
CA ASN A 376 35.85 51.48 -5.46
C ASN A 376 35.12 50.14 -5.67
N GLU A 377 35.84 49.02 -5.65
CA GLU A 377 35.25 47.68 -5.79
C GLU A 377 34.46 47.25 -4.54
N ARG A 378 34.97 47.55 -3.34
CA ARG A 378 34.22 47.37 -2.08
C ARG A 378 32.92 48.16 -2.09
N ASP A 379 32.97 49.45 -2.40
CA ASP A 379 31.79 50.31 -2.36
C ASP A 379 30.77 49.91 -3.44
N ARG A 380 31.23 49.43 -4.61
CA ARG A 380 30.35 48.77 -5.59
C ARG A 380 29.67 47.53 -5.01
N LEU A 381 30.40 46.61 -4.38
CA LEU A 381 29.82 45.39 -3.83
C LEU A 381 28.89 45.65 -2.63
N GLU A 382 29.15 46.67 -1.82
CA GLU A 382 28.26 47.06 -0.72
C GLU A 382 26.93 47.62 -1.26
N ASN A 383 26.98 48.44 -2.32
CA ASN A 383 25.79 48.88 -3.05
C ASN A 383 25.03 47.70 -3.70
N GLU A 384 25.74 46.73 -4.29
CA GLU A 384 25.15 45.54 -4.89
C GLU A 384 24.49 44.63 -3.84
N LYS A 385 25.14 44.43 -2.68
CA LYS A 385 24.58 43.73 -1.51
C LYS A 385 23.33 44.43 -0.98
N ASN A 386 23.35 45.76 -0.84
CA ASN A 386 22.18 46.52 -0.39
C ASN A 386 21.01 46.37 -1.37
N ARG A 387 21.26 46.52 -2.67
CA ARG A 387 20.28 46.28 -3.74
C ARG A 387 19.69 44.87 -3.68
N LEU A 388 20.52 43.85 -3.47
CA LEU A 388 20.09 42.45 -3.32
C LEU A 388 19.32 42.21 -2.00
N THR A 389 19.60 42.97 -0.95
CA THR A 389 18.88 42.90 0.34
C THR A 389 17.46 43.46 0.19
N ASP A 390 17.30 44.60 -0.48
CA ASP A 390 15.99 45.18 -0.79
C ASP A 390 15.19 44.29 -1.76
N GLU A 391 15.84 43.76 -2.80
CA GLU A 391 15.24 42.80 -3.75
C GLU A 391 14.79 41.51 -3.03
N ALA A 392 15.61 40.96 -2.12
CA ALA A 392 15.27 39.78 -1.34
C ALA A 392 14.12 40.05 -0.35
N LYS A 393 13.99 41.29 0.15
CA LYS A 393 12.88 41.70 1.01
C LYS A 393 11.57 41.79 0.23
N ASP A 394 11.55 42.48 -0.90
CA ASP A 394 10.38 42.56 -1.79
C ASP A 394 9.94 41.16 -2.26
N LEU A 395 10.89 40.33 -2.72
CA LEU A 395 10.63 38.93 -3.07
C LEU A 395 10.13 38.10 -1.88
N ASN A 396 10.57 38.38 -0.65
CA ASN A 396 10.04 37.71 0.55
C ASN A 396 8.58 38.08 0.83
N ASP A 397 8.23 39.36 0.66
CA ASP A 397 6.89 39.87 0.94
C ASP A 397 5.91 39.41 -0.15
N GLN A 398 6.33 39.45 -1.43
CA GLN A 398 5.61 38.85 -2.56
C GLN A 398 5.41 37.33 -2.40
N LYS A 399 6.47 36.59 -2.01
CA LYS A 399 6.38 35.15 -1.68
C LYS A 399 5.37 34.89 -0.57
N THR A 400 5.33 35.74 0.45
CA THR A 400 4.41 35.59 1.59
C THR A 400 2.96 35.83 1.14
N ALA A 401 2.71 36.86 0.34
CA ALA A 401 1.39 37.12 -0.26
C ALA A 401 0.94 35.96 -1.19
N ALA A 402 1.83 35.45 -2.05
CA ALA A 402 1.53 34.33 -2.94
C ALA A 402 1.24 33.01 -2.19
N ILE A 403 1.89 32.77 -1.05
CA ILE A 403 1.56 31.64 -0.17
C ILE A 403 0.18 31.79 0.45
N GLN A 404 -0.21 33.00 0.89
CA GLN A 404 -1.56 33.27 1.39
C GLN A 404 -2.63 33.14 0.30
N GLU A 405 -2.38 33.66 -0.91
CA GLU A 405 -3.28 33.49 -2.07
C GLU A 405 -3.45 32.00 -2.43
N ARG A 406 -2.36 31.24 -2.44
CA ARG A 406 -2.39 29.78 -2.64
C ARG A 406 -3.25 29.07 -1.60
N GLN A 407 -3.13 29.43 -0.31
CA GLN A 407 -3.95 28.87 0.77
C GLN A 407 -5.43 29.26 0.60
N ALA A 408 -5.74 30.49 0.20
CA ALA A 408 -7.11 30.91 -0.09
C ALA A 408 -7.72 30.10 -1.26
N ALA A 409 -6.99 29.96 -2.37
CA ALA A 409 -7.42 29.17 -3.52
C ALA A 409 -7.55 27.66 -3.20
N GLU A 410 -6.71 27.13 -2.32
CA GLU A 410 -6.81 25.74 -1.84
C GLU A 410 -8.10 25.52 -1.02
N ASN A 411 -8.45 26.49 -0.17
CA ASN A 411 -9.68 26.46 0.62
C ASN A 411 -10.93 26.63 -0.25
N GLU A 412 -10.91 27.53 -1.24
CA GLU A 412 -11.96 27.64 -2.27
C GLU A 412 -12.16 26.32 -3.01
N TYR A 413 -11.07 25.68 -3.46
CA TYR A 413 -11.12 24.41 -4.17
C TYR A 413 -11.70 23.28 -3.31
N LYS A 414 -11.24 23.12 -2.06
CA LYS A 414 -11.77 22.14 -1.10
C LYS A 414 -13.27 22.35 -0.82
N GLN A 415 -13.71 23.59 -0.65
CA GLN A 415 -15.15 23.89 -0.50
C GLN A 415 -15.95 23.56 -1.76
N ALA A 416 -15.37 23.74 -2.95
CA ALA A 416 -16.01 23.37 -4.21
C ALA A 416 -16.12 21.85 -4.40
N GLU A 417 -15.07 21.09 -4.03
CA GLU A 417 -15.09 19.61 -4.02
C GLU A 417 -16.15 19.05 -3.06
N THR A 418 -16.27 19.58 -1.83
CA THR A 418 -17.30 19.15 -0.88
C THR A 418 -18.71 19.36 -1.43
N LYS A 419 -19.01 20.56 -1.95
CA LYS A 419 -20.30 20.87 -2.58
C LYS A 419 -20.58 20.00 -3.82
N LEU A 420 -19.53 19.64 -4.58
CA LEU A 420 -19.65 18.72 -5.70
C LEU A 420 -20.00 17.30 -5.23
N ALA A 421 -19.35 16.80 -4.17
CA ALA A 421 -19.66 15.50 -3.58
C ALA A 421 -21.10 15.43 -3.01
N GLU A 422 -21.56 16.50 -2.36
CA GLU A 422 -22.95 16.63 -1.88
C GLU A 422 -23.95 16.57 -3.04
N LEU A 423 -23.72 17.28 -4.14
CA LEU A 423 -24.58 17.24 -5.33
C LEU A 423 -24.51 15.89 -6.07
N ILE A 424 -23.36 15.20 -6.10
CA ILE A 424 -23.25 13.83 -6.63
C ILE A 424 -24.08 12.85 -5.78
N LYS A 425 -24.08 12.99 -4.45
CA LYS A 425 -24.94 12.20 -3.56
C LYS A 425 -26.42 12.49 -3.84
N LYS A 426 -26.80 13.78 -3.89
CA LYS A 426 -28.18 14.20 -4.15
C LYS A 426 -28.70 13.75 -5.53
N GLU A 427 -27.87 13.80 -6.58
CA GLU A 427 -28.26 13.32 -7.93
C GLU A 427 -28.63 11.84 -7.93
N ARG A 428 -27.89 11.02 -7.20
CA ARG A 428 -28.18 9.59 -7.01
C ARG A 428 -29.47 9.37 -6.22
N GLU A 429 -29.69 10.15 -5.16
CA GLU A 429 -30.91 10.07 -4.35
C GLU A 429 -32.15 10.48 -5.17
N ASP A 430 -32.11 11.61 -5.88
CA ASP A 430 -33.18 12.06 -6.78
C ASP A 430 -33.46 11.05 -7.92
N LYS A 431 -32.41 10.43 -8.48
CA LYS A 431 -32.52 9.37 -9.50
C LYS A 431 -33.22 8.12 -8.95
N ILE A 432 -32.86 7.68 -7.74
CA ILE A 432 -33.51 6.54 -7.07
C ILE A 432 -34.98 6.84 -6.77
N GLN A 433 -35.33 8.06 -6.37
CA GLN A 433 -36.73 8.43 -6.13
C GLN A 433 -37.54 8.51 -7.45
N LEU A 434 -36.94 8.97 -8.55
CA LEU A 434 -37.56 8.92 -9.88
C LEU A 434 -37.83 7.47 -10.33
N GLU A 435 -36.85 6.57 -10.19
CA GLU A 435 -37.01 5.15 -10.53
C GLU A 435 -38.09 4.47 -9.66
N ARG A 436 -38.16 4.78 -8.36
CA ARG A 436 -39.24 4.31 -7.47
C ARG A 436 -40.61 4.82 -7.92
N ALA A 437 -40.73 6.11 -8.22
CA ALA A 437 -41.99 6.70 -8.68
C ALA A 437 -42.46 6.07 -10.00
N GLN A 438 -41.54 5.79 -10.94
CA GLN A 438 -41.84 5.13 -12.20
C GLN A 438 -42.30 3.68 -12.00
N ASN A 439 -41.65 2.94 -11.11
CA ASN A 439 -42.04 1.56 -10.77
C ASN A 439 -43.43 1.50 -10.11
N GLU A 440 -43.74 2.42 -9.19
CA GLU A 440 -45.07 2.47 -8.56
C GLU A 440 -46.14 2.94 -9.56
N GLN A 441 -45.84 3.90 -10.46
CA GLN A 441 -46.74 4.25 -11.55
C GLN A 441 -47.07 3.04 -12.43
N LYS A 442 -46.06 2.24 -12.80
CA LYS A 442 -46.27 1.02 -13.59
C LYS A 442 -47.14 0.01 -12.83
N ARG A 443 -46.85 -0.22 -11.54
CA ARG A 443 -47.61 -1.15 -10.68
C ARG A 443 -49.10 -0.78 -10.62
N ILE A 444 -49.41 0.51 -10.53
CA ILE A 444 -50.81 0.99 -10.50
C ILE A 444 -51.45 0.89 -11.90
N ASP A 445 -50.70 1.08 -12.99
CA ASP A 445 -51.15 0.83 -14.37
C ASP A 445 -51.49 -0.67 -14.56
N ASP A 446 -50.61 -1.58 -14.10
CA ASP A 446 -50.82 -3.04 -14.09
C ASP A 446 -52.04 -3.45 -13.22
N GLN A 447 -52.31 -2.75 -12.12
CA GLN A 447 -53.49 -2.96 -11.27
C GLN A 447 -54.78 -2.44 -11.92
N LEU A 448 -54.73 -1.26 -12.54
CA LEU A 448 -55.86 -0.70 -13.28
C LEU A 448 -56.28 -1.62 -14.43
N GLN A 449 -55.33 -2.13 -15.21
CA GLN A 449 -55.61 -3.05 -16.31
C GLN A 449 -56.32 -4.34 -15.84
N ARG A 450 -55.94 -4.87 -14.66
CA ARG A 450 -56.63 -6.00 -14.03
C ARG A 450 -58.04 -5.63 -13.58
N ALA A 451 -58.21 -4.48 -12.92
CA ALA A 451 -59.51 -4.00 -12.47
C ALA A 451 -60.48 -3.73 -13.63
N GLU A 452 -60.00 -3.22 -14.76
CA GLU A 452 -60.81 -3.04 -15.98
C GLU A 452 -61.18 -4.38 -16.63
N SER A 453 -60.31 -5.39 -16.54
CA SER A 453 -60.65 -6.77 -16.93
C SER A 453 -61.73 -7.38 -16.02
N GLU A 454 -61.59 -7.21 -14.70
CA GLU A 454 -62.59 -7.60 -13.70
C GLU A 454 -63.94 -6.88 -13.89
N GLU A 455 -63.94 -5.58 -14.23
CA GLU A 455 -65.16 -4.84 -14.56
C GLU A 455 -65.81 -5.41 -15.82
N ASN A 456 -65.06 -5.62 -16.90
CA ASN A 456 -65.61 -6.18 -18.14
C ASN A 456 -66.13 -7.62 -17.97
N GLN A 457 -65.50 -8.44 -17.13
CA GLN A 457 -66.02 -9.76 -16.75
C GLN A 457 -67.32 -9.65 -15.94
N ALA A 458 -67.37 -8.78 -14.92
CA ALA A 458 -68.57 -8.55 -14.11
C ALA A 458 -69.73 -7.96 -14.94
N LYS A 459 -69.43 -7.05 -15.87
CA LYS A 459 -70.36 -6.44 -16.84
C LYS A 459 -70.95 -7.49 -17.79
N THR A 460 -70.17 -8.50 -18.14
CA THR A 460 -70.62 -9.65 -18.94
C THR A 460 -71.48 -10.59 -18.11
N GLN A 461 -71.08 -10.93 -16.88
CA GLN A 461 -71.91 -11.71 -15.94
C GLN A 461 -73.25 -11.01 -15.66
N PHE A 462 -73.25 -9.69 -15.43
CA PHE A 462 -74.45 -8.88 -15.24
C PHE A 462 -75.38 -8.90 -16.45
N ARG A 463 -74.85 -8.77 -17.67
CA ARG A 463 -75.64 -8.91 -18.92
C ARG A 463 -76.28 -10.29 -19.04
N THR A 464 -75.57 -11.36 -18.69
CA THR A 464 -76.10 -12.74 -18.72
C THR A 464 -77.14 -12.98 -17.64
N ALA A 465 -76.89 -12.56 -16.40
CA ALA A 465 -77.84 -12.67 -15.29
C ALA A 465 -79.11 -11.83 -15.55
N LYS A 466 -78.95 -10.63 -16.13
CA LYS A 466 -80.08 -9.79 -16.55
C LYS A 466 -80.94 -10.49 -17.60
N LYS A 467 -80.34 -10.98 -18.70
CA LYS A 467 -81.08 -11.75 -19.73
C LYS A 467 -81.77 -12.99 -19.15
N ARG A 468 -81.14 -13.69 -18.20
CA ARG A 468 -81.71 -14.85 -17.51
C ARG A 468 -82.94 -14.45 -16.70
N LEU A 469 -82.84 -13.37 -15.92
CA LEU A 469 -83.96 -12.81 -15.16
C LEU A 469 -85.11 -12.37 -16.09
N GLU A 470 -84.82 -11.54 -17.10
CA GLU A 470 -85.80 -11.08 -18.10
C GLU A 470 -86.52 -12.24 -18.79
N SER A 471 -85.81 -13.34 -19.12
CA SER A 471 -86.42 -14.54 -19.73
C SER A 471 -87.33 -15.34 -18.79
N LEU A 472 -87.07 -15.29 -17.47
CA LEU A 472 -87.88 -15.98 -16.46
C LEU A 472 -89.08 -15.12 -16.04
N GLU A 473 -88.90 -13.82 -15.84
CA GLU A 473 -89.97 -12.84 -15.60
C GLU A 473 -90.96 -12.81 -16.78
N SER A 474 -90.46 -12.93 -18.02
CA SER A 474 -91.33 -13.08 -19.22
C SER A 474 -92.18 -14.36 -19.21
N SER A 475 -91.79 -15.39 -18.44
CA SER A 475 -92.59 -16.60 -18.23
C SER A 475 -93.47 -16.54 -16.97
N GLU A 476 -93.20 -15.64 -16.04
CA GLU A 476 -93.90 -15.56 -14.75
C GLU A 476 -95.39 -15.22 -14.93
N GLY A 477 -95.75 -14.42 -15.93
CA GLY A 477 -97.16 -14.14 -16.30
C GLY A 477 -97.94 -15.34 -16.84
N PHE A 478 -97.24 -16.36 -17.38
CA PHE A 478 -97.84 -17.64 -17.77
C PHE A 478 -98.07 -18.55 -16.55
N TRP A 479 -97.22 -18.45 -15.53
CA TRP A 479 -97.35 -19.25 -14.31
C TRP A 479 -98.32 -18.65 -13.28
N SER A 480 -98.44 -17.33 -13.17
CA SER A 480 -99.37 -16.68 -12.24
C SER A 480 -100.85 -16.89 -12.60
N THR A 481 -101.16 -17.09 -13.88
CA THR A 481 -102.50 -17.48 -14.33
C THR A 481 -102.79 -18.96 -14.01
N LEU A 482 -101.79 -19.84 -14.13
CA LEU A 482 -101.87 -21.26 -13.76
C LEU A 482 -101.86 -21.53 -12.25
N GLU A 483 -101.43 -20.56 -11.43
CA GLU A 483 -101.43 -20.64 -9.95
C GLU A 483 -102.84 -20.83 -9.37
N SER A 484 -103.88 -20.56 -10.17
CA SER A 484 -105.30 -20.81 -9.86
C SER A 484 -105.73 -22.29 -9.93
N ILE A 485 -104.89 -23.19 -10.48
CA ILE A 485 -105.22 -24.62 -10.65
C ILE A 485 -104.49 -25.44 -9.57
N PRO A 486 -105.20 -26.08 -8.61
CA PRO A 486 -104.57 -26.72 -7.44
C PRO A 486 -103.46 -27.73 -7.77
N VAL A 487 -103.62 -28.50 -8.85
CA VAL A 487 -102.68 -29.53 -9.31
C VAL A 487 -101.35 -28.94 -9.82
N ILE A 488 -101.33 -27.67 -10.26
CA ILE A 488 -100.17 -27.02 -10.90
C ILE A 488 -99.38 -26.15 -9.91
N SER A 489 -99.95 -25.85 -8.74
CA SER A 489 -99.38 -25.01 -7.68
C SER A 489 -97.90 -25.31 -7.34
N GLY A 490 -97.51 -26.58 -7.25
CA GLY A 490 -96.13 -26.99 -6.97
C GLY A 490 -95.12 -26.66 -8.09
N LEU A 491 -95.57 -26.63 -9.35
CA LEU A 491 -94.76 -26.20 -10.49
C LEU A 491 -94.63 -24.67 -10.50
N ALA A 492 -95.74 -23.95 -10.31
CA ALA A 492 -95.72 -22.49 -10.20
C ALA A 492 -94.77 -22.00 -9.09
N GLN A 493 -94.82 -22.62 -7.90
CA GLN A 493 -93.89 -22.33 -6.79
C GLN A 493 -92.44 -22.70 -7.12
N THR A 494 -92.19 -23.69 -7.98
CA THR A 494 -90.84 -24.05 -8.45
C THR A 494 -90.28 -23.00 -9.42
N GLU A 495 -91.09 -22.46 -10.33
CA GLU A 495 -90.67 -21.36 -11.21
C GLU A 495 -90.51 -20.04 -10.43
N LYS A 496 -91.40 -19.73 -9.49
CA LYS A 496 -91.27 -18.61 -8.53
C LYS A 496 -89.95 -18.66 -7.76
N ASN A 497 -89.51 -19.87 -7.36
CA ASN A 497 -88.19 -20.11 -6.76
C ASN A 497 -87.03 -19.93 -7.75
N LYS A 498 -87.20 -20.22 -9.04
CA LYS A 498 -86.17 -19.95 -10.08
C LYS A 498 -86.06 -18.45 -10.38
N VAL A 499 -87.18 -17.72 -10.48
CA VAL A 499 -87.20 -16.24 -10.60
C VAL A 499 -86.48 -15.61 -9.42
N ASN A 500 -86.83 -15.99 -8.19
CA ASN A 500 -86.16 -15.48 -6.97
C ASN A 500 -84.64 -15.78 -6.95
N ARG A 501 -84.21 -16.97 -7.39
CA ARG A 501 -82.79 -17.29 -7.52
C ARG A 501 -82.10 -16.43 -8.60
N ALA A 502 -82.71 -16.26 -9.77
CA ALA A 502 -82.18 -15.41 -10.84
C ALA A 502 -82.11 -13.94 -10.42
N ARG A 503 -83.05 -13.46 -9.60
CA ARG A 503 -83.04 -12.11 -9.02
C ARG A 503 -81.87 -11.92 -8.06
N ILE A 504 -81.65 -12.88 -7.15
CA ILE A 504 -80.48 -12.90 -6.25
C ILE A 504 -79.15 -13.02 -7.03
N GLU A 505 -79.10 -13.76 -8.14
CA GLU A 505 -77.94 -13.80 -9.04
C GLU A 505 -77.70 -12.44 -9.73
N PHE A 506 -78.77 -11.78 -10.20
CA PHE A 506 -78.74 -10.46 -10.84
C PHE A 506 -78.28 -9.37 -9.88
N ASP A 507 -78.83 -9.32 -8.65
CA ASP A 507 -78.40 -8.39 -7.60
C ASP A 507 -76.92 -8.59 -7.28
N LYS A 508 -76.48 -9.83 -7.04
CA LYS A 508 -75.06 -10.16 -6.82
C LYS A 508 -74.17 -9.77 -8.00
N ALA A 509 -74.66 -9.87 -9.24
CA ALA A 509 -73.91 -9.46 -10.43
C ALA A 509 -73.85 -7.93 -10.58
N ARG A 510 -74.91 -7.20 -10.22
CA ARG A 510 -74.93 -5.73 -10.16
C ARG A 510 -73.93 -5.22 -9.12
N ASP A 511 -73.98 -5.77 -7.90
CA ASP A 511 -73.20 -5.27 -6.78
C ASP A 511 -71.70 -5.57 -6.98
N ARG A 512 -71.35 -6.70 -7.63
CA ARG A 512 -70.00 -6.98 -8.14
C ARG A 512 -69.55 -5.99 -9.23
N LEU A 513 -70.43 -5.67 -10.18
CA LEU A 513 -70.13 -4.69 -11.23
C LEU A 513 -69.86 -3.31 -10.63
N GLU A 514 -70.67 -2.85 -9.68
CA GLU A 514 -70.48 -1.56 -9.02
C GLU A 514 -69.19 -1.53 -8.18
N THR A 515 -68.90 -2.62 -7.45
CA THR A 515 -67.64 -2.80 -6.72
C THR A 515 -66.43 -2.67 -7.67
N ASN A 516 -66.50 -3.28 -8.86
CA ASN A 516 -65.39 -3.23 -9.81
C ASN A 516 -65.26 -1.86 -10.52
N LYS A 517 -66.36 -1.15 -10.81
CA LYS A 517 -66.29 0.27 -11.25
C LYS A 517 -65.60 1.15 -10.21
N ASN A 518 -65.90 0.94 -8.92
CA ASN A 518 -65.32 1.72 -7.84
C ASN A 518 -63.80 1.47 -7.75
N LYS A 519 -63.34 0.20 -7.82
CA LYS A 519 -61.90 -0.14 -7.97
C LYS A 519 -61.26 0.56 -9.17
N VAL A 520 -61.89 0.50 -10.35
CA VAL A 520 -61.37 1.11 -11.59
C VAL A 520 -61.24 2.62 -11.45
N THR A 521 -62.18 3.27 -10.76
CA THR A 521 -62.14 4.71 -10.47
C THR A 521 -61.03 5.05 -9.48
N GLU A 522 -60.91 4.27 -8.40
CA GLU A 522 -59.84 4.43 -7.41
C GLU A 522 -58.44 4.27 -8.05
N PHE A 523 -58.22 3.22 -8.85
CA PHE A 523 -56.96 3.02 -9.54
C PHE A 523 -56.66 4.11 -10.58
N LYS A 524 -57.68 4.72 -11.21
CA LYS A 524 -57.49 5.91 -12.09
C LYS A 524 -57.01 7.13 -11.31
N ASP A 525 -57.57 7.38 -10.13
CA ASP A 525 -57.12 8.44 -9.23
C ASP A 525 -55.71 8.19 -8.69
N GLN A 526 -55.40 6.96 -8.26
CA GLN A 526 -54.07 6.56 -7.83
C GLN A 526 -53.05 6.73 -8.98
N LEU A 527 -53.41 6.35 -10.21
CA LEU A 527 -52.56 6.47 -11.39
C LEU A 527 -52.31 7.93 -11.78
N ALA A 528 -53.31 8.81 -11.64
CA ALA A 528 -53.14 10.25 -11.83
C ALA A 528 -52.16 10.85 -10.81
N ARG A 529 -52.28 10.46 -9.53
CA ARG A 529 -51.34 10.86 -8.46
C ARG A 529 -49.92 10.34 -8.73
N ALA A 530 -49.78 9.09 -9.19
CA ALA A 530 -48.48 8.51 -9.54
C ALA A 530 -47.81 9.22 -10.74
N LYS A 531 -48.58 9.53 -11.80
CA LYS A 531 -48.11 10.31 -12.95
C LYS A 531 -47.67 11.73 -12.56
N ALA A 532 -48.39 12.37 -11.63
CA ALA A 532 -47.97 13.64 -11.05
C ALA A 532 -46.66 13.51 -10.25
N ASN A 533 -46.53 12.49 -9.40
CA ASN A 533 -45.32 12.25 -8.61
C ASN A 533 -44.07 11.99 -9.50
N VAL A 534 -44.20 11.14 -10.53
CA VAL A 534 -43.14 10.92 -11.54
C VAL A 534 -42.73 12.23 -12.21
N THR A 535 -43.69 13.12 -12.50
CA THR A 535 -43.41 14.44 -13.10
C THR A 535 -42.63 15.33 -12.12
N THR A 536 -42.99 15.34 -10.84
CA THR A 536 -42.25 16.05 -9.77
C THR A 536 -40.83 15.51 -9.64
N CYS A 537 -40.63 14.21 -9.42
CA CYS A 537 -39.30 13.60 -9.28
C CYS A 537 -38.41 13.85 -10.52
N LYS A 538 -38.99 13.79 -11.73
CA LYS A 538 -38.30 14.07 -12.98
C LYS A 538 -37.83 15.52 -13.08
N ASN A 539 -38.62 16.46 -12.57
CA ASN A 539 -38.25 17.87 -12.52
C ASN A 539 -37.17 18.14 -11.46
N THR A 540 -37.27 17.54 -10.26
CA THR A 540 -36.24 17.64 -9.21
C THR A 540 -34.89 17.10 -9.69
N TYR A 541 -34.86 15.87 -10.21
CA TYR A 541 -33.65 15.26 -10.78
C TYR A 541 -33.06 16.11 -11.92
N LYS A 542 -33.88 16.69 -12.80
CA LYS A 542 -33.44 17.62 -13.86
C LYS A 542 -32.88 18.93 -13.30
N GLY A 543 -33.36 19.40 -12.15
CA GLY A 543 -32.80 20.53 -11.40
C GLY A 543 -31.43 20.18 -10.84
N THR A 544 -31.34 19.20 -9.94
CA THR A 544 -30.09 18.74 -9.32
C THR A 544 -29.01 18.38 -10.36
N LYS A 545 -29.39 17.83 -11.53
CA LYS A 545 -28.44 17.56 -12.62
C LYS A 545 -27.88 18.82 -13.30
N LYS A 546 -28.63 19.93 -13.37
CA LYS A 546 -28.09 21.23 -13.79
C LYS A 546 -27.13 21.78 -12.75
N ASP A 547 -27.53 21.74 -11.48
CA ASP A 547 -26.74 22.23 -10.35
C ASP A 547 -25.39 21.49 -10.27
N LEU A 548 -25.42 20.18 -10.47
CA LEU A 548 -24.24 19.32 -10.57
C LEU A 548 -23.30 19.73 -11.72
N ILE A 549 -23.83 20.02 -12.92
CA ILE A 549 -23.02 20.49 -14.06
C ILE A 549 -22.39 21.86 -13.75
N PHE A 550 -23.17 22.78 -13.16
CA PHE A 550 -22.67 24.09 -12.75
C PHE A 550 -21.54 23.95 -11.72
N GLN A 551 -21.76 23.20 -10.64
CA GLN A 551 -20.76 22.98 -9.58
C GLN A 551 -19.53 22.22 -10.09
N THR A 552 -19.67 21.31 -11.07
CA THR A 552 -18.54 20.65 -11.74
C THR A 552 -17.64 21.69 -12.42
N ASN A 553 -18.24 22.62 -13.18
CA ASN A 553 -17.50 23.70 -13.83
C ASN A 553 -16.86 24.67 -12.83
N THR A 554 -17.57 25.03 -11.75
CA THR A 554 -17.02 25.85 -10.65
C THR A 554 -15.83 25.18 -9.96
N THR A 555 -15.91 23.87 -9.69
CA THR A 555 -14.83 23.10 -9.06
C THR A 555 -13.62 23.00 -9.98
N GLN A 556 -13.82 22.79 -11.29
CA GLN A 556 -12.74 22.79 -12.27
C GLN A 556 -12.08 24.17 -12.43
N ALA A 557 -12.85 25.27 -12.38
CA ALA A 557 -12.30 26.63 -12.40
C ALA A 557 -11.46 26.92 -11.15
N ALA A 558 -11.95 26.55 -9.96
CA ALA A 558 -11.19 26.65 -8.71
C ALA A 558 -9.90 25.81 -8.75
N LYS A 559 -9.91 24.63 -9.38
CA LYS A 559 -8.73 23.78 -9.59
C LYS A 559 -7.65 24.46 -10.43
N VAL A 560 -8.06 25.11 -11.52
CA VAL A 560 -7.15 25.87 -12.40
C VAL A 560 -6.55 27.05 -11.66
N LYS A 561 -7.37 27.84 -10.93
CA LYS A 561 -6.90 28.93 -10.06
C LYS A 561 -5.88 28.44 -9.03
N PHE A 562 -6.21 27.40 -8.27
CA PHE A 562 -5.31 26.82 -7.27
C PHE A 562 -3.97 26.39 -7.87
N ASN A 563 -3.97 25.68 -9.00
CA ASN A 563 -2.74 25.27 -9.68
C ASN A 563 -1.90 26.47 -10.16
N GLN A 564 -2.54 27.55 -10.62
CA GLN A 564 -1.86 28.77 -11.03
C GLN A 564 -1.23 29.49 -9.83
N CYS A 565 -1.96 29.71 -8.73
CA CYS A 565 -1.42 30.28 -7.50
C CYS A 565 -0.28 29.41 -6.93
N ARG A 566 -0.36 28.07 -7.07
CA ARG A 566 0.70 27.12 -6.68
C ARG A 566 1.98 27.36 -7.50
N SER A 567 1.87 27.45 -8.83
CA SER A 567 3.00 27.70 -9.73
C SER A 567 3.64 29.07 -9.50
N ASN A 568 2.84 30.11 -9.26
CA ASN A 568 3.34 31.46 -8.96
C ASN A 568 4.14 31.48 -7.65
N ALA A 569 3.61 30.83 -6.59
CA ALA A 569 4.32 30.71 -5.32
C ALA A 569 5.61 29.87 -5.45
N GLU A 570 5.61 28.79 -6.23
CA GLU A 570 6.80 27.98 -6.52
C GLU A 570 7.91 28.80 -7.23
N GLN A 571 7.54 29.63 -8.20
CA GLN A 571 8.48 30.53 -8.89
C GLN A 571 9.05 31.62 -7.96
N LEU A 572 8.20 32.29 -7.17
CA LEU A 572 8.64 33.32 -6.22
C LEU A 572 9.57 32.76 -5.13
N ILE A 573 9.36 31.52 -4.68
CA ILE A 573 10.25 30.84 -3.73
C ILE A 573 11.65 30.63 -4.33
N GLU A 574 11.77 30.21 -5.58
CA GLU A 574 13.09 29.97 -6.19
C GLU A 574 13.78 31.27 -6.63
N ASN A 575 13.02 32.30 -7.06
CA ASN A 575 13.55 33.65 -7.28
C ASN A 575 14.17 34.20 -5.98
N TYR A 576 13.42 34.18 -4.88
CA TYR A 576 13.90 34.60 -3.56
C TYR A 576 15.18 33.84 -3.14
N ARG A 577 15.22 32.51 -3.34
CA ARG A 577 16.43 31.70 -3.08
C ARG A 577 17.60 32.12 -3.96
N SER A 578 17.37 32.44 -5.23
CA SER A 578 18.41 32.89 -6.16
C SER A 578 19.04 34.21 -5.70
N THR A 579 18.21 35.22 -5.39
CA THR A 579 18.66 36.53 -4.89
C THR A 579 19.42 36.40 -3.56
N VAL A 580 18.97 35.54 -2.63
CA VAL A 580 19.71 35.27 -1.38
C VAL A 580 21.05 34.58 -1.62
N ARG A 581 21.16 33.63 -2.57
CA ARG A 581 22.46 33.03 -2.96
C ARG A 581 23.40 34.08 -3.54
N GLN A 582 22.89 35.02 -4.35
CA GLN A 582 23.68 36.13 -4.90
C GLN A 582 24.17 37.07 -3.78
N GLN A 583 23.30 37.45 -2.83
CA GLN A 583 23.68 38.27 -1.68
C GLN A 583 24.82 37.62 -0.87
N GLN A 584 24.72 36.32 -0.58
CA GLN A 584 25.76 35.57 0.14
C GLN A 584 27.10 35.54 -0.62
N SER A 585 27.06 35.46 -1.96
CA SER A 585 28.26 35.56 -2.81
C SER A 585 28.91 36.94 -2.69
N SER A 586 28.12 38.02 -2.79
CA SER A 586 28.60 39.40 -2.65
C SER A 586 29.16 39.69 -1.25
N GLU A 587 28.59 39.11 -0.18
CA GLU A 587 29.14 39.18 1.17
C GLU A 587 30.47 38.42 1.32
N GLY A 588 30.63 37.28 0.64
CA GLY A 588 31.91 36.55 0.55
C GLY A 588 32.99 37.36 -0.17
N ASN A 589 32.61 38.02 -1.27
CA ASN A 589 33.49 38.93 -2.02
C ASN A 589 33.88 40.16 -1.18
N LEU A 590 32.93 40.78 -0.47
CA LEU A 590 33.20 41.90 0.45
C LEU A 590 34.21 41.54 1.55
N LYS A 591 34.06 40.38 2.20
CA LYS A 591 35.04 39.87 3.18
C LYS A 591 36.43 39.68 2.55
N THR A 592 36.47 39.17 1.32
CA THR A 592 37.72 38.95 0.58
C THR A 592 38.42 40.28 0.23
N ILE A 593 37.67 41.27 -0.27
CA ILE A 593 38.21 42.60 -0.59
C ILE A 593 38.62 43.34 0.67
N SER A 594 37.82 43.32 1.74
CA SER A 594 38.19 43.91 3.04
C SER A 594 39.50 43.33 3.59
N THR A 595 39.72 42.02 3.45
CA THR A 595 40.97 41.35 3.84
C THR A 595 42.16 41.76 2.96
N LYS A 596 41.95 42.05 1.66
CA LYS A 596 42.98 42.63 0.79
C LYS A 596 43.31 44.07 1.21
N LEU A 597 42.28 44.89 1.41
CA LEU A 597 42.38 46.30 1.77
C LEU A 597 43.27 46.48 3.02
N GLN A 598 42.99 45.74 4.10
CA GLN A 598 43.80 45.75 5.33
C GLN A 598 45.28 45.38 5.10
N ARG A 599 45.59 44.49 4.14
CA ARG A 599 46.97 44.13 3.81
C ARG A 599 47.67 45.23 3.04
N VAL A 600 47.01 45.85 2.08
CA VAL A 600 47.59 46.97 1.30
C VAL A 600 47.72 48.22 2.18
N GLU A 601 46.78 48.49 3.10
CA GLU A 601 46.89 49.55 4.11
C GLU A 601 48.13 49.35 5.01
N ALA A 602 48.36 48.12 5.50
CA ALA A 602 49.56 47.78 6.27
C ALA A 602 50.87 47.89 5.47
N GLN A 603 50.84 47.53 4.18
CA GLN A 603 51.97 47.71 3.27
C GLN A 603 52.26 49.20 3.02
N VAL A 604 51.25 50.04 2.74
CA VAL A 604 51.42 51.49 2.57
C VAL A 604 52.01 52.14 3.81
N ASN A 605 51.54 51.76 5.01
CA ASN A 605 52.07 52.27 6.27
C ASN A 605 53.53 51.87 6.50
N THR A 606 53.90 50.64 6.11
CA THR A 606 55.30 50.15 6.18
C THR A 606 56.19 50.89 5.18
N THR A 607 55.75 50.99 3.92
CA THR A 607 56.45 51.72 2.85
C THR A 607 56.64 53.20 3.21
N LYS A 608 55.63 53.84 3.83
CA LYS A 608 55.73 55.23 4.33
C LYS A 608 56.82 55.39 5.40
N ALA A 609 56.87 54.48 6.38
CA ALA A 609 57.88 54.53 7.45
C ALA A 609 59.32 54.31 6.94
N ASP A 610 59.52 53.40 5.97
CA ASP A 610 60.82 53.24 5.30
C ASP A 610 61.22 54.48 4.49
N LEU A 611 60.25 55.14 3.84
CA LEU A 611 60.47 56.38 3.09
C LEU A 611 60.85 57.54 4.01
N GLU A 612 60.18 57.68 5.16
CA GLU A 612 60.51 58.66 6.20
C GLU A 612 61.92 58.43 6.78
N ARG A 613 62.30 57.17 7.05
CA ARG A 613 63.65 56.83 7.51
C ARG A 613 64.72 57.19 6.46
N LEU A 614 64.51 56.82 5.19
CA LEU A 614 65.45 57.13 4.11
C LEU A 614 65.54 58.63 3.81
N GLN A 615 64.46 59.39 3.97
CA GLN A 615 64.50 60.85 3.89
C GLN A 615 65.34 61.45 5.04
N GLN A 616 65.32 60.85 6.23
CA GLN A 616 66.17 61.26 7.35
C GLN A 616 67.64 60.87 7.11
N GLU A 617 67.93 59.64 6.68
CA GLU A 617 69.28 59.20 6.24
C GLU A 617 69.87 60.15 5.18
N LYS A 618 69.04 60.62 4.23
CA LYS A 618 69.44 61.61 3.22
C LYS A 618 69.84 62.96 3.82
N ARG A 619 69.12 63.47 4.82
CA ARG A 619 69.46 64.73 5.51
C ARG A 619 70.80 64.60 6.24
N GLU A 620 71.00 63.49 6.95
CA GLU A 620 72.22 63.22 7.71
C GLU A 620 73.44 63.14 6.80
N HIS A 621 73.33 62.47 5.65
CA HIS A 621 74.39 62.46 4.64
C HIS A 621 74.61 63.84 3.98
N ALA A 622 73.57 64.65 3.76
CA ALA A 622 73.73 66.03 3.28
C ALA A 622 74.55 66.88 4.27
N THR A 623 74.24 66.79 5.56
CA THR A 623 75.00 67.48 6.62
C THR A 623 76.44 66.96 6.71
N GLN A 624 76.67 65.65 6.60
CA GLN A 624 78.02 65.07 6.55
C GLN A 624 78.81 65.58 5.33
N ILE A 625 78.20 65.67 4.15
CA ILE A 625 78.83 66.24 2.94
C ILE A 625 79.17 67.72 3.15
N SER A 626 78.29 68.50 3.78
CA SER A 626 78.55 69.91 4.10
C SER A 626 79.74 70.07 5.04
N ASN A 627 79.76 69.30 6.15
CA ASN A 627 80.83 69.36 7.15
C ASN A 627 82.18 68.88 6.59
N LEU A 628 82.17 67.86 5.72
CA LEU A 628 83.37 67.38 5.03
C LEU A 628 83.91 68.38 4.01
N LYS A 629 83.06 69.19 3.37
CA LYS A 629 83.49 70.27 2.48
C LYS A 629 84.16 71.41 3.24
N VAL A 630 83.54 71.91 4.31
CA VAL A 630 84.15 72.97 5.14
C VAL A 630 85.51 72.51 5.67
N SER A 631 85.59 71.29 6.23
CA SER A 631 86.86 70.71 6.69
C SER A 631 87.89 70.42 5.57
N PHE A 632 87.51 70.50 4.29
CA PHE A 632 88.40 70.38 3.15
C PHE A 632 88.89 71.77 2.68
N GLU A 633 88.00 72.76 2.68
CA GLU A 633 88.32 74.17 2.46
C GLU A 633 89.28 74.68 3.55
N ASP A 634 88.99 74.43 4.83
CA ASP A 634 89.87 74.76 5.98
C ASP A 634 91.32 74.24 5.80
N MET A 635 91.47 72.98 5.36
CA MET A 635 92.81 72.40 5.13
C MET A 635 93.46 72.88 3.84
N THR A 636 92.68 73.31 2.85
CA THR A 636 93.22 73.92 1.62
C THR A 636 93.83 75.28 1.96
N ASP A 637 93.13 76.10 2.75
CA ASP A 637 93.63 77.38 3.26
C ASP A 637 94.85 77.22 4.18
N GLU A 638 94.88 76.18 5.04
CA GLU A 638 96.09 75.88 5.83
C GLU A 638 97.29 75.49 4.96
N ILE A 639 97.10 74.68 3.91
CA ILE A 639 98.19 74.27 3.00
C ILE A 639 98.70 75.49 2.24
N GLU A 640 97.83 76.32 1.66
CA GLU A 640 98.24 77.52 0.92
C GLU A 640 98.95 78.54 1.83
N LYS A 641 98.53 78.66 3.09
CA LYS A 641 99.18 79.49 4.12
C LYS A 641 100.58 78.96 4.50
N HIS A 642 100.76 77.64 4.55
CA HIS A 642 102.07 77.00 4.76
C HIS A 642 102.99 77.18 3.56
N GLU A 643 102.49 76.99 2.33
CA GLU A 643 103.26 77.24 1.10
C GLU A 643 103.74 78.69 1.00
N LYS A 644 102.84 79.66 1.24
CA LYS A 644 103.17 81.11 1.33
C LYS A 644 104.20 81.41 2.42
N THR A 645 104.29 80.57 3.46
CA THR A 645 105.26 80.74 4.55
C THR A 645 106.61 80.10 4.21
N ILE A 646 106.63 78.94 3.56
CA ILE A 646 107.85 78.32 3.00
C ILE A 646 108.50 79.25 1.97
N GLU A 647 107.71 79.90 1.10
CA GLU A 647 108.25 80.80 0.07
C GLU A 647 108.87 82.07 0.69
N ARG A 648 108.30 82.62 1.77
CA ARG A 648 108.96 83.70 2.54
C ARG A 648 110.30 83.25 3.16
N HIS A 649 110.39 82.03 3.67
CA HIS A 649 111.67 81.54 4.21
C HIS A 649 112.74 81.38 3.11
N ARG A 650 112.36 80.95 1.90
CA ARG A 650 113.26 80.94 0.72
C ARG A 650 113.71 82.35 0.34
N GLN A 651 112.79 83.31 0.34
CA GLN A 651 113.06 84.74 0.10
C GLN A 651 114.07 85.30 1.12
N THR A 652 113.84 85.12 2.42
CA THR A 652 114.72 85.64 3.48
C THR A 652 116.08 84.94 3.55
N MET A 653 116.17 83.63 3.23
CA MET A 653 117.48 82.98 3.07
C MET A 653 118.29 83.60 1.94
N LYS A 654 117.65 83.94 0.83
CA LYS A 654 118.29 84.61 -0.31
C LYS A 654 118.76 86.02 0.06
N GLU A 655 117.92 86.81 0.71
CA GLU A 655 118.25 88.16 1.20
C GLU A 655 119.43 88.14 2.20
N ASN A 656 119.46 87.18 3.12
CA ASN A 656 120.59 86.95 4.02
C ASN A 656 121.87 86.56 3.26
N GLN A 657 121.78 85.76 2.21
CA GLN A 657 122.92 85.34 1.39
C GLN A 657 123.46 86.48 0.50
N ASP A 658 122.58 87.31 -0.04
CA ASP A 658 122.93 88.53 -0.78
C ASP A 658 123.61 89.55 0.15
N SER A 659 123.08 89.77 1.36
CA SER A 659 123.71 90.65 2.37
C SER A 659 125.07 90.12 2.86
N LEU A 660 125.23 88.81 3.02
CA LEU A 660 126.54 88.19 3.31
C LEU A 660 127.56 88.47 2.20
N THR A 661 127.10 88.57 0.95
CA THR A 661 127.93 88.86 -0.22
C THR A 661 128.33 90.33 -0.27
N GLU A 662 127.39 91.24 0.03
CA GLU A 662 127.66 92.69 0.16
C GLU A 662 128.66 93.00 1.29
N LYS A 663 128.49 92.41 2.47
CA LYS A 663 129.43 92.58 3.60
C LYS A 663 130.83 92.05 3.32
N ASN A 664 130.96 90.97 2.53
CA ASN A 664 132.25 90.51 2.04
C ASN A 664 132.91 91.51 1.07
N LEU A 665 132.12 92.18 0.24
CA LEU A 665 132.60 93.21 -0.69
C LEU A 665 133.10 94.46 0.06
N GLU A 666 132.37 94.95 1.06
CA GLU A 666 132.86 96.00 1.98
C GLU A 666 134.19 95.62 2.65
N CYS A 667 134.29 94.39 3.16
CA CYS A 667 135.50 93.90 3.82
C CYS A 667 136.73 93.90 2.87
N GLN A 668 136.54 93.55 1.60
CA GLN A 668 137.61 93.62 0.59
C GLN A 668 137.99 95.08 0.27
N GLN A 669 137.02 95.99 0.16
CA GLN A 669 137.30 97.41 -0.07
C GLN A 669 138.06 98.06 1.11
N GLN A 670 137.75 97.69 2.36
CA GLN A 670 138.51 98.15 3.52
C GLN A 670 139.93 97.57 3.55
N LYS A 671 140.14 96.30 3.18
CA LYS A 671 141.49 95.73 3.01
C LYS A 671 142.32 96.50 1.97
N PHE A 672 141.71 96.93 0.87
CA PHE A 672 142.38 97.73 -0.15
C PHE A 672 142.80 99.12 0.37
N LYS A 673 141.94 99.78 1.17
CA LYS A 673 142.30 101.05 1.86
C LYS A 673 143.46 100.90 2.83
N VAL A 674 143.58 99.76 3.53
CA VAL A 674 144.69 99.49 4.46
C VAL A 674 146.01 99.19 3.72
N GLN A 675 145.96 98.69 2.48
CA GLN A 675 147.16 98.49 1.65
C GLN A 675 147.67 99.76 0.97
N LEU A 676 146.84 100.81 0.82
CA LEU A 676 147.23 102.13 0.32
C LEU A 676 147.81 103.08 1.40
N LEU A 677 147.98 102.58 2.63
CA LEU A 677 148.57 103.30 3.77
C LEU A 677 149.82 102.59 4.31
N LYS A 678 150.56 101.93 3.39
CA LYS A 678 151.89 101.33 3.57
C LYS A 678 152.78 101.67 2.38
#